data_AF-A0A9W7GH92-F1
#
_entry.id   AF-A0A9W7GH92-F1
#
_cell.length_a   1.000
_cell.length_b   1.000
_cell.length_c   1.000
_cell.angle_alpha   90.00
_cell.angle_beta   90.00
_cell.angle_gamma   90.00
#
_symmetry.space_group_name_H-M   'P 1'
#
loop_
_entity.id
_entity.type
_entity.pdbx_description
1 polymer ?
#
loop_
_entity_poly.entity_id
_entity_poly.type
_entity_poly.pdbx_seq_one_letter_code
_entity_poly.pdbx_strand_id
1 'polypeptide(L)'
;MDEIKEVLWSCFVTSNIKRNPNDPECMRNRDFVEIISKDIKLPTALCPMRADLEVMHTFEAAEHPKKKFYFSCFIKCIIKIATRKKSTTKTPQQQVEFFVKKYFNPLAEKRKVRNVEDELFILEPMTQKFTHSLKECFMFFATIASDYEKNNLKRHGPRDDINAMTQSLHFGEWSSLCSLFNLSSSIGAAIKALSPGQLACAFMDSVKVNKVDSVGGLDFEEFWEALIRCSIFFNRGDESMEDAGIKEKVVKTFAHMSNNLETAVPRLLKLGNVTEKSGVMAGLTSGGRDASTAGGMLQSGTKEFTKLVWAELRSNVEVVAEKEGAFDVQMIREKVWSIFVKCNISNNPRDWSNMRKRELVLLIRGRKPALRIMEADINVIHQQEAGRNKGRRLEFSQFQAALKSIAKKCFPKEAKKGEEEAALTKLLKDYLLKDEDLLHAKLLIDDEAKEVLVFLKNFEPAMKKIFQFFATNATDEEKAMGRHTHCEDGINQQTCSMKWGNFLDFASASNLSSGTGSALTALSLTELAGAFVDSIDNQMTDDVGGLYFSEFLNVIIRCALVFKFEEANTPKVKLEKLLLHMNNNFQTAVPKIINSGNERVGTGGQTAGGRALSTSHGLLIRGTREFNTALHQHVKVANSGGAQESIFNFTDSVGAEDDDGLGELTAGLRMGL
;
A
#
# COMPACT_ATOMS: atom_id res chain seq x y z
N MET A 1 -15.94 47.21 -4.14
CA MET A 1 -16.09 46.21 -3.06
C MET A 1 -15.82 44.78 -3.50
N ASP A 2 -16.21 44.35 -4.71
CA ASP A 2 -16.00 42.94 -5.13
C ASP A 2 -14.53 42.59 -5.42
N GLU A 3 -13.76 43.51 -6.01
CA GLU A 3 -12.30 43.35 -6.17
C GLU A 3 -11.58 43.19 -4.81
N ILE A 4 -12.01 43.93 -3.79
CA ILE A 4 -11.48 43.79 -2.43
C ILE A 4 -11.74 42.39 -1.88
N LYS A 5 -12.97 41.88 -2.09
CA LYS A 5 -13.35 40.54 -1.64
C LYS A 5 -12.51 39.47 -2.33
N GLU A 6 -12.15 39.62 -3.61
CA GLU A 6 -11.27 38.67 -4.31
C GLU A 6 -9.88 38.59 -3.70
N VAL A 7 -9.28 39.75 -3.42
CA VAL A 7 -7.96 39.83 -2.79
C VAL A 7 -8.00 39.20 -1.40
N LEU A 8 -8.99 39.56 -0.59
CA LEU A 8 -9.14 39.04 0.76
C LEU A 8 -9.47 37.55 0.77
N TRP A 9 -10.28 37.06 -0.17
CA TRP A 9 -10.60 35.65 -0.34
C TRP A 9 -9.33 34.86 -0.62
N SER A 10 -8.50 35.33 -1.55
CA SER A 10 -7.23 34.71 -1.88
C SER A 10 -6.30 34.64 -0.67
N CYS A 11 -6.21 35.72 0.12
CA CYS A 11 -5.41 35.74 1.35
C CYS A 11 -5.95 34.76 2.41
N PHE A 12 -7.27 34.76 2.62
CA PHE A 12 -7.96 33.90 3.58
C PHE A 12 -7.71 32.42 3.27
N VAL A 13 -7.99 32.00 2.03
CA VAL A 13 -7.82 30.62 1.58
C VAL A 13 -6.35 30.20 1.61
N THR A 14 -5.42 31.05 1.16
CA THR A 14 -3.97 30.76 1.22
C THR A 14 -3.51 30.47 2.64
N SER A 15 -3.94 31.30 3.60
CA SER A 15 -3.55 31.14 4.99
C SER A 15 -4.15 29.86 5.59
N ASN A 16 -5.44 29.59 5.34
CA ASN A 16 -6.10 28.40 5.85
C ASN A 16 -5.53 27.12 5.25
N ILE A 17 -5.28 27.06 3.95
CA ILE A 17 -4.63 25.90 3.32
C ILE A 17 -3.25 25.67 3.94
N LYS A 18 -2.47 26.74 4.16
CA LYS A 18 -1.11 26.64 4.70
C LYS A 18 -1.08 26.19 6.17
N ARG A 19 -2.03 26.65 6.99
CA ARG A 19 -1.97 26.51 8.45
C ARG A 19 -3.02 25.58 9.04
N ASN A 20 -4.19 25.50 8.41
CA ASN A 20 -5.33 24.69 8.80
C ASN A 20 -5.91 23.86 7.63
N PRO A 21 -5.08 23.02 6.96
CA PRO A 21 -5.52 22.30 5.76
C PRO A 21 -6.67 21.31 6.00
N ASN A 22 -6.93 20.93 7.26
CA ASN A 22 -8.00 19.98 7.60
C ASN A 22 -9.39 20.65 7.76
N ASP A 23 -9.45 21.99 7.82
CA ASP A 23 -10.70 22.77 7.79
C ASP A 23 -10.41 24.09 7.03
N PRO A 24 -10.24 24.05 5.70
CA PRO A 24 -9.82 25.20 4.91
C PRO A 24 -10.88 26.31 4.84
N GLU A 25 -12.13 26.00 5.20
CA GLU A 25 -13.23 26.95 5.25
C GLU A 25 -13.22 27.83 6.50
N CYS A 26 -12.60 27.37 7.59
CA CYS A 26 -12.59 28.08 8.87
C CYS A 26 -11.16 28.45 9.33
N MET A 27 -10.98 29.73 9.68
CA MET A 27 -9.70 30.23 10.17
C MET A 27 -9.63 30.15 11.70
N ARG A 28 -8.61 29.47 12.23
CA ARG A 28 -8.38 29.44 13.68
C ARG A 28 -7.81 30.77 14.16
N ASN A 29 -7.98 31.02 15.46
CA ASN A 29 -7.52 32.24 16.10
C ASN A 29 -6.04 32.54 15.85
N ARG A 30 -5.17 31.54 16.04
CA ARG A 30 -3.73 31.64 15.76
C ARG A 30 -3.45 32.01 14.30
N ASP A 31 -4.18 31.44 13.36
CA ASP A 31 -3.94 31.63 11.92
C ASP A 31 -4.34 33.04 11.48
N PHE A 32 -5.40 33.59 12.07
CA PHE A 32 -5.79 35.00 11.92
C PHE A 32 -4.73 35.96 12.47
N VAL A 33 -4.18 35.68 13.65
CA VAL A 33 -3.08 36.49 14.20
C VAL A 33 -1.86 36.45 13.28
N GLU A 34 -1.46 35.25 12.84
CA GLU A 34 -0.27 35.09 12.01
C GLU A 34 -0.39 35.75 10.63
N ILE A 35 -1.55 35.67 9.96
CA ILE A 35 -1.72 36.34 8.66
C ILE A 35 -1.55 37.86 8.81
N ILE A 36 -2.13 38.47 9.85
CA ILE A 36 -2.06 39.92 10.06
C ILE A 36 -0.66 40.35 10.51
N SER A 37 -0.09 39.67 11.51
CA SER A 37 1.16 40.11 12.14
C SER A 37 2.43 39.68 11.38
N LYS A 38 2.40 38.56 10.64
CA LYS A 38 3.59 38.01 9.96
C LYS A 38 3.51 38.13 8.44
N ASP A 39 2.38 37.78 7.83
CA ASP A 39 2.31 37.64 6.37
C ASP A 39 2.06 38.98 5.66
N ILE A 40 1.13 39.79 6.19
CA ILE A 40 0.69 41.06 5.60
C ILE A 40 1.67 42.22 5.88
N LYS A 41 2.65 42.01 6.78
CA LYS A 41 3.73 42.97 7.13
C LYS A 41 3.23 44.41 7.35
N LEU A 42 2.20 44.56 8.18
CA LEU A 42 1.69 45.88 8.53
C LEU A 42 2.74 46.73 9.25
N PRO A 43 2.84 48.04 8.98
CA PRO A 43 3.68 48.94 9.78
C PRO A 43 3.29 48.90 11.25
N THR A 44 4.24 49.02 12.17
CA THR A 44 4.01 48.96 13.62
C THR A 44 2.90 49.91 14.08
N ALA A 45 2.78 51.09 13.45
CA ALA A 45 1.76 52.08 13.76
C ALA A 45 0.32 51.71 13.31
N LEU A 46 0.16 50.68 12.49
CA LEU A 46 -1.11 50.16 11.98
C LEU A 46 -1.40 48.73 12.42
N CYS A 47 -0.37 47.98 12.85
CA CYS A 47 -0.50 46.61 13.31
C CYS A 47 -1.18 46.59 14.69
N PRO A 48 -2.37 45.98 14.84
CA PRO A 48 -2.97 45.78 16.14
C PRO A 48 -2.08 44.92 17.05
N MET A 49 -2.21 45.09 18.37
CA MET A 49 -1.55 44.16 19.30
C MET A 49 -2.13 42.76 19.11
N ARG A 50 -1.33 41.74 19.42
CA ARG A 50 -1.77 40.34 19.34
C ARG A 50 -3.08 40.11 20.11
N ALA A 51 -3.17 40.62 21.34
CA ALA A 51 -4.38 40.52 22.16
C ALA A 51 -5.61 41.14 21.48
N ASP A 52 -5.45 42.30 20.80
CA ASP A 52 -6.55 42.94 20.05
C ASP A 52 -7.05 42.00 18.93
N LEU A 53 -6.14 41.35 18.20
CA LEU A 53 -6.49 40.42 17.12
C LEU A 53 -7.20 39.17 17.64
N GLU A 54 -6.74 38.63 18.78
CA GLU A 54 -7.36 37.46 19.41
C GLU A 54 -8.78 37.77 19.89
N VAL A 55 -9.00 38.97 20.46
CA VAL A 55 -10.32 39.46 20.85
C VAL A 55 -11.22 39.69 19.64
N MET A 56 -10.71 40.32 18.58
CA MET A 56 -11.47 40.51 17.33
C MET A 56 -11.92 39.17 16.74
N HIS A 57 -11.02 38.18 16.68
CA HIS A 57 -11.35 36.85 16.19
C HIS A 57 -12.46 36.19 17.01
N THR A 58 -12.29 36.17 18.34
CA THR A 58 -13.25 35.53 19.24
C THR A 58 -14.61 36.20 19.17
N PHE A 59 -14.64 37.54 19.13
CA PHE A 59 -15.87 38.33 19.03
C PHE A 59 -16.61 38.05 17.72
N GLU A 60 -15.95 38.18 16.57
CA GLU A 60 -16.60 37.97 15.27
C GLU A 60 -17.04 36.51 15.06
N ALA A 61 -16.23 35.54 15.52
CA ALA A 61 -16.62 34.14 15.50
C ALA A 61 -17.87 33.87 16.34
N ALA A 62 -17.98 34.50 17.51
CA ALA A 62 -19.13 34.35 18.40
C ALA A 62 -20.40 35.00 17.83
N GLU A 63 -20.29 36.10 17.08
CA GLU A 63 -21.43 36.74 16.41
C GLU A 63 -21.87 35.99 15.15
N HIS A 64 -21.01 35.16 14.56
CA HIS A 64 -21.36 34.39 13.37
C HIS A 64 -22.40 33.28 13.69
N PRO A 65 -23.40 33.03 12.82
CA PRO A 65 -24.44 32.02 13.08
C PRO A 65 -23.90 30.61 13.36
N LYS A 66 -22.83 30.22 12.67
CA LYS A 66 -22.15 28.92 12.85
C LYS A 66 -21.13 28.89 14.01
N LYS A 67 -20.99 29.97 14.80
CA LYS A 67 -20.04 30.09 15.92
C LYS A 67 -18.59 29.72 15.57
N LYS A 68 -18.20 30.03 14.33
CA LYS A 68 -16.91 29.75 13.71
C LYS A 68 -16.47 30.97 12.91
N PHE A 69 -15.16 31.14 12.74
CA PHE A 69 -14.60 32.29 12.04
C PHE A 69 -14.49 32.00 10.53
N TYR A 70 -15.51 32.41 9.80
CA TYR A 70 -15.60 32.29 8.35
C TYR A 70 -15.14 33.57 7.64
N PHE A 71 -15.22 33.59 6.31
CA PHE A 71 -14.68 34.67 5.48
C PHE A 71 -15.30 36.06 5.76
N SER A 72 -16.58 36.13 6.11
CA SER A 72 -17.24 37.38 6.50
C SER A 72 -16.68 37.94 7.80
N CYS A 73 -16.34 37.09 8.76
CA CYS A 73 -15.68 37.46 10.02
C CYS A 73 -14.31 38.07 9.72
N PHE A 74 -13.58 37.43 8.80
CA PHE A 74 -12.30 37.94 8.32
C PHE A 74 -12.45 39.33 7.69
N ILE A 75 -13.40 39.53 6.76
CA ILE A 75 -13.67 40.84 6.15
C ILE A 75 -13.98 41.90 7.21
N LYS A 76 -14.88 41.60 8.17
CA LYS A 76 -15.24 42.54 9.25
C LYS A 76 -14.02 42.93 10.08
N CYS A 77 -13.16 41.98 10.41
CA CYS A 77 -11.89 42.25 11.09
C CYS A 77 -10.99 43.16 10.25
N ILE A 78 -10.81 42.88 8.95
CA ILE A 78 -9.99 43.74 8.07
C ILE A 78 -10.56 45.15 7.99
N ILE A 79 -11.88 45.32 7.89
CA ILE A 79 -12.53 46.63 7.90
C ILE A 79 -12.25 47.37 9.22
N LYS A 80 -12.38 46.69 10.37
CA LYS A 80 -12.07 47.26 11.69
C LYS A 80 -10.61 47.69 11.81
N ILE A 81 -9.67 46.87 11.30
CA ILE A 81 -8.24 47.20 11.29
C ILE A 81 -7.97 48.42 10.38
N ALA A 82 -8.49 48.39 9.15
CA ALA A 82 -8.29 49.43 8.16
C ALA A 82 -8.83 50.80 8.63
N THR A 83 -9.96 50.80 9.34
CA THR A 83 -10.66 52.01 9.81
C THR A 83 -10.30 52.43 11.23
N ARG A 84 -9.42 51.69 11.93
CA ARG A 84 -9.01 51.97 13.32
C ARG A 84 -8.47 53.39 13.52
N LYS A 85 -7.74 53.92 12.53
CA LYS A 85 -7.32 55.33 12.50
C LYS A 85 -8.21 56.09 11.53
N LYS A 86 -9.05 56.99 12.04
CA LYS A 86 -9.91 57.84 11.19
C LYS A 86 -9.04 58.66 10.24
N SER A 87 -9.27 58.51 8.94
CA SER A 87 -8.69 59.41 7.94
C SER A 87 -9.51 60.70 7.86
N THR A 88 -8.82 61.83 7.79
CA THR A 88 -9.46 63.14 7.53
C THR A 88 -9.70 63.39 6.04
N THR A 89 -9.13 62.58 5.15
CA THR A 89 -9.11 62.82 3.70
C THR A 89 -9.72 61.70 2.86
N LYS A 90 -10.01 60.53 3.45
CA LYS A 90 -10.62 59.39 2.75
C LYS A 90 -11.91 58.95 3.44
N THR A 91 -12.90 58.56 2.64
CA THR A 91 -14.08 57.85 3.16
C THR A 91 -13.66 56.49 3.73
N PRO A 92 -14.46 55.90 4.65
CA PRO A 92 -14.16 54.57 5.20
C PRO A 92 -13.95 53.50 4.11
N GLN A 93 -14.73 53.54 3.04
CA GLN A 93 -14.58 52.61 1.92
C GLN A 93 -13.26 52.80 1.16
N GLN A 94 -12.90 54.04 0.80
CA GLN A 94 -11.62 54.35 0.13
C GLN A 94 -10.42 53.99 1.01
N GLN A 95 -10.58 54.09 2.33
CA GLN A 95 -9.56 53.67 3.29
C GLN A 95 -9.36 52.16 3.29
N VAL A 96 -10.44 51.38 3.27
CA VAL A 96 -10.39 49.91 3.15
C VAL A 96 -9.78 49.51 1.80
N GLU A 97 -10.21 50.12 0.70
CA GLU A 97 -9.66 49.87 -0.65
C GLU A 97 -8.16 50.09 -0.70
N PHE A 98 -7.69 51.24 -0.19
CA PHE A 98 -6.27 51.54 -0.11
C PHE A 98 -5.51 50.55 0.79
N PHE A 99 -6.07 50.18 1.94
CA PHE A 99 -5.45 49.27 2.88
C PHE A 99 -5.27 47.86 2.28
N VAL A 100 -6.33 47.32 1.67
CA VAL A 100 -6.30 46.01 1.02
C VAL A 100 -5.34 46.01 -0.16
N LYS A 101 -5.44 47.01 -1.04
CA LYS A 101 -4.57 47.14 -2.21
C LYS A 101 -3.09 47.23 -1.82
N LYS A 102 -2.76 47.94 -0.74
CA LYS A 102 -1.38 48.15 -0.31
C LYS A 102 -0.77 46.94 0.40
N TYR A 103 -1.54 46.27 1.26
CA TYR A 103 -1.00 45.27 2.18
C TYR A 103 -1.43 43.83 1.87
N PHE A 104 -2.59 43.62 1.26
CA PHE A 104 -3.12 42.28 0.97
C PHE A 104 -2.85 41.82 -0.47
N ASN A 105 -2.85 42.72 -1.46
CA ASN A 105 -2.50 42.35 -2.85
C ASN A 105 -1.18 41.57 -2.96
N PRO A 106 -0.07 41.99 -2.30
CA PRO A 106 1.20 41.26 -2.42
C PRO A 106 1.14 39.82 -1.90
N LEU A 107 0.23 39.53 -0.96
CA LEU A 107 0.00 38.16 -0.49
C LEU A 107 -0.94 37.39 -1.43
N ALA A 108 -2.01 38.04 -1.91
CA ALA A 108 -2.96 37.45 -2.85
C ALA A 108 -2.29 37.05 -4.18
N GLU A 109 -1.38 37.87 -4.70
CA GLU A 109 -0.65 37.62 -5.95
C GLU A 109 0.23 36.37 -5.89
N LYS A 110 0.59 35.89 -4.69
CA LYS A 110 1.36 34.63 -4.52
C LYS A 110 0.52 33.38 -4.75
N ARG A 111 -0.81 33.48 -4.64
CA ARG A 111 -1.75 32.34 -4.74
C ARG A 111 -2.33 32.21 -6.15
N LYS A 112 -1.54 32.42 -7.21
CA LYS A 112 -2.03 32.25 -8.59
C LYS A 112 -2.62 30.85 -8.74
N VAL A 113 -3.96 30.78 -8.76
CA VAL A 113 -4.69 29.53 -9.01
C VAL A 113 -4.37 29.12 -10.44
N ARG A 114 -3.87 27.90 -10.61
CA ARG A 114 -3.63 27.35 -11.94
C ARG A 114 -4.97 27.13 -12.62
N ASN A 115 -5.16 27.70 -13.81
CA ASN A 115 -6.27 27.32 -14.67
C ASN A 115 -6.03 25.89 -15.19
N VAL A 116 -7.08 25.07 -15.21
CA VAL A 116 -7.05 23.67 -15.66
C VAL A 116 -8.05 23.41 -16.80
N GLU A 117 -8.62 24.45 -17.40
CA GLU A 117 -9.61 24.33 -18.48
C GLU A 117 -9.06 23.56 -19.70
N ASP A 118 -7.81 23.80 -20.08
CA ASP A 118 -7.15 23.11 -21.20
C ASP A 118 -6.98 21.61 -20.89
N GLU A 119 -6.57 21.28 -19.66
CA GLU A 119 -6.46 19.91 -19.19
C GLU A 119 -7.82 19.20 -19.16
N LEU A 120 -8.86 19.88 -18.67
CA LEU A 120 -10.22 19.35 -18.65
C LEU A 120 -10.74 19.07 -20.07
N PHE A 121 -10.44 19.96 -21.02
CA PHE A 121 -10.79 19.78 -22.43
C PHE A 121 -10.10 18.55 -23.03
N ILE A 122 -8.79 18.40 -22.82
CA ILE A 122 -8.03 17.21 -23.29
C ILE A 122 -8.58 15.91 -22.69
N LEU A 123 -9.08 15.97 -21.45
CA LEU A 123 -9.59 14.82 -20.70
C LEU A 123 -11.09 14.58 -20.91
N GLU A 124 -11.79 15.32 -21.78
CA GLU A 124 -13.21 15.13 -22.02
C GLU A 124 -13.59 13.67 -22.36
N PRO A 125 -12.84 12.95 -23.23
CA PRO A 125 -13.13 11.53 -23.50
C PRO A 125 -12.98 10.63 -22.26
N MET A 126 -11.99 10.92 -21.40
CA MET A 126 -11.83 10.20 -20.13
C MET A 126 -12.97 10.53 -19.18
N THR A 127 -13.39 11.79 -19.13
CA THR A 127 -14.51 12.23 -18.29
C THR A 127 -15.74 11.40 -18.62
N GLN A 128 -16.12 11.29 -19.90
CA GLN A 128 -17.27 10.48 -20.33
C GLN A 128 -17.14 9.01 -19.93
N LYS A 129 -15.94 8.43 -20.08
CA LYS A 129 -15.66 7.03 -19.76
C LYS A 129 -15.73 6.73 -18.26
N PHE A 130 -15.17 7.59 -17.41
CA PHE A 130 -15.09 7.40 -15.96
C PHE A 130 -16.29 7.98 -15.19
N THR A 131 -17.13 8.79 -15.84
CA THR A 131 -18.25 9.47 -15.18
C THR A 131 -19.14 8.52 -14.40
N HIS A 132 -19.54 7.39 -14.99
CA HIS A 132 -20.48 6.48 -14.33
C HIS A 132 -19.90 5.88 -13.04
N SER A 133 -18.70 5.31 -13.10
CA SER A 133 -18.06 4.67 -11.94
C SER A 133 -17.69 5.68 -10.85
N LEU A 134 -17.20 6.86 -11.23
CA LEU A 134 -16.90 7.93 -10.28
C LEU A 134 -18.14 8.56 -9.66
N LYS A 135 -19.28 8.61 -10.37
CA LYS A 135 -20.56 9.05 -9.79
C LYS A 135 -21.02 8.12 -8.68
N GLU A 136 -20.87 6.81 -8.85
CA GLU A 136 -21.22 5.85 -7.79
C GLU A 136 -20.34 6.05 -6.54
N CYS A 137 -19.04 6.27 -6.72
CA CYS A 137 -18.12 6.63 -5.63
C CYS A 137 -18.51 7.97 -4.98
N PHE A 138 -18.76 9.00 -5.77
CA PHE A 138 -19.18 10.32 -5.31
C PHE A 138 -20.47 10.24 -4.49
N MET A 139 -21.47 9.52 -4.98
CA MET A 139 -22.78 9.35 -4.34
C MET A 139 -22.72 8.62 -3.00
N PHE A 140 -21.67 7.86 -2.72
CA PHE A 140 -21.46 7.24 -1.41
C PHE A 140 -21.09 8.28 -0.34
N PHE A 141 -20.28 9.26 -0.70
CA PHE A 141 -19.78 10.30 0.20
C PHE A 141 -20.58 11.61 0.14
N ALA A 142 -21.30 11.87 -0.95
CA ALA A 142 -22.06 13.09 -1.13
C ALA A 142 -23.31 13.14 -0.26
N THR A 143 -23.61 14.30 0.28
CA THR A 143 -24.77 14.60 1.13
C THR A 143 -25.88 15.32 0.36
N ILE A 144 -27.05 15.43 1.00
CA ILE A 144 -28.13 16.30 0.54
C ILE A 144 -27.64 17.75 0.62
N ALA A 145 -27.65 18.44 -0.52
CA ALA A 145 -27.34 19.86 -0.56
C ALA A 145 -28.29 20.65 0.35
N SER A 146 -27.72 21.48 1.21
CA SER A 146 -28.44 22.32 2.16
C SER A 146 -29.30 23.38 1.45
N ASP A 147 -30.33 23.87 2.15
CA ASP A 147 -31.14 24.99 1.66
C ASP A 147 -30.29 26.23 1.39
N TYR A 148 -29.19 26.40 2.12
CA TYR A 148 -28.25 27.46 1.85
C TYR A 148 -27.57 27.30 0.47
N GLU A 149 -27.08 26.10 0.15
CA GLU A 149 -26.45 25.82 -1.15
C GLU A 149 -27.44 25.98 -2.32
N LYS A 150 -28.67 25.49 -2.15
CA LYS A 150 -29.72 25.59 -3.17
C LYS A 150 -30.19 27.02 -3.39
N ASN A 151 -30.49 27.75 -2.31
CA ASN A 151 -31.14 29.06 -2.40
C ASN A 151 -30.14 30.23 -2.52
N ASN A 152 -29.01 30.17 -1.81
CA ASN A 152 -28.06 31.28 -1.73
C ASN A 152 -26.88 31.10 -2.66
N LEU A 153 -26.33 29.88 -2.74
CA LEU A 153 -25.24 29.59 -3.68
C LEU A 153 -25.75 29.27 -5.09
N LYS A 154 -27.05 28.97 -5.23
CA LYS A 154 -27.71 28.56 -6.49
C LYS A 154 -27.02 27.36 -7.16
N ARG A 155 -26.58 26.42 -6.32
CA ARG A 155 -25.88 25.19 -6.75
C ARG A 155 -26.81 23.97 -6.64
N HIS A 156 -26.37 22.86 -7.24
CA HIS A 156 -27.03 21.55 -7.11
C HIS A 156 -28.50 21.57 -7.59
N GLY A 157 -28.69 22.05 -8.83
CA GLY A 157 -29.99 22.03 -9.49
C GLY A 157 -30.50 20.60 -9.73
N PRO A 158 -31.78 20.44 -10.10
CA PRO A 158 -32.31 19.13 -10.46
C PRO A 158 -31.50 18.54 -11.61
N ARG A 159 -31.04 17.29 -11.44
CA ARG A 159 -30.32 16.54 -12.46
C ARG A 159 -30.92 15.16 -12.59
N ASP A 160 -31.06 14.69 -13.82
CA ASP A 160 -31.63 13.38 -14.14
C ASP A 160 -30.63 12.23 -13.94
N ASP A 161 -29.34 12.56 -13.88
CA ASP A 161 -28.22 11.62 -13.91
C ASP A 161 -27.59 11.31 -12.54
N ILE A 162 -28.02 12.00 -11.49
CA ILE A 162 -27.61 11.81 -10.09
C ILE A 162 -28.85 11.93 -9.22
N ASN A 163 -29.01 11.02 -8.24
CA ASN A 163 -30.10 11.12 -7.28
C ASN A 163 -30.13 12.53 -6.66
N ALA A 164 -31.23 13.26 -6.85
CA ALA A 164 -31.37 14.66 -6.44
C ALA A 164 -31.09 14.91 -4.95
N MET A 165 -31.09 13.85 -4.15
CA MET A 165 -30.79 13.88 -2.72
C MET A 165 -29.29 13.79 -2.38
N THR A 166 -28.36 13.55 -3.30
CA THR A 166 -26.92 13.44 -2.96
C THR A 166 -26.06 14.12 -4.01
N GLN A 167 -25.83 15.42 -3.82
CA GLN A 167 -25.13 16.25 -4.82
C GLN A 167 -24.06 17.17 -4.22
N SER A 168 -23.84 17.14 -2.91
CA SER A 168 -22.89 18.03 -2.24
C SER A 168 -21.84 17.23 -1.45
N LEU A 169 -20.59 17.27 -1.91
CA LEU A 169 -19.44 16.65 -1.24
C LEU A 169 -18.65 17.70 -0.46
N HIS A 170 -18.95 17.86 0.84
CA HIS A 170 -18.23 18.80 1.71
C HIS A 170 -16.77 18.36 1.96
N PHE A 171 -15.95 19.27 2.49
CA PHE A 171 -14.51 19.03 2.63
C PHE A 171 -14.16 17.81 3.51
N GLY A 172 -14.94 17.54 4.57
CA GLY A 172 -14.70 16.38 5.44
C GLY A 172 -14.90 15.05 4.70
N GLU A 173 -15.95 14.98 3.89
CA GLU A 173 -16.30 13.84 3.05
C GLU A 173 -15.31 13.71 1.88
N TRP A 174 -14.89 14.82 1.27
CA TRP A 174 -13.79 14.86 0.31
C TRP A 174 -12.49 14.29 0.90
N SER A 175 -12.12 14.72 2.11
CA SER A 175 -10.92 14.21 2.80
C SER A 175 -11.03 12.71 3.07
N SER A 176 -12.22 12.23 3.46
CA SER A 176 -12.49 10.81 3.70
C SER A 176 -12.39 9.99 2.41
N LEU A 177 -12.92 10.53 1.31
CA LEU A 177 -12.80 9.95 -0.03
C LEU A 177 -11.34 9.91 -0.48
N CYS A 178 -10.57 10.99 -0.29
CA CYS A 178 -9.14 11.01 -0.63
C CYS A 178 -8.34 9.99 0.18
N SER A 179 -8.70 9.72 1.43
CA SER A 179 -8.10 8.65 2.23
C SER A 179 -8.47 7.27 1.70
N LEU A 180 -9.74 7.04 1.32
CA LEU A 180 -10.17 5.79 0.67
C LEU A 180 -9.40 5.53 -0.63
N PHE A 181 -9.15 6.58 -1.42
CA PHE A 181 -8.38 6.51 -2.66
C PHE A 181 -6.86 6.57 -2.47
N ASN A 182 -6.36 6.57 -1.23
CA ASN A 182 -4.93 6.67 -0.92
C ASN A 182 -4.23 7.89 -1.55
N LEU A 183 -4.99 8.98 -1.75
CA LEU A 183 -4.47 10.27 -2.21
C LEU A 183 -3.94 11.09 -1.03
N SER A 184 -4.51 10.93 0.16
CA SER A 184 -4.03 11.58 1.39
C SER A 184 -3.00 10.73 2.10
N SER A 185 -2.01 11.37 2.71
CA SER A 185 -1.15 10.77 3.74
C SER A 185 -1.95 10.50 5.02
N SER A 186 -2.86 9.53 4.99
CA SER A 186 -3.35 8.93 6.23
C SER A 186 -2.28 7.99 6.76
N ILE A 187 -2.02 8.10 8.05
CA ILE A 187 -1.08 7.33 8.87
C ILE A 187 -0.82 5.94 8.26
N GLY A 188 0.37 5.75 7.69
CA GLY A 188 0.98 4.42 7.56
C GLY A 188 1.29 3.84 6.18
N ALA A 189 0.94 4.48 5.05
CA ALA A 189 1.33 3.93 3.75
C ALA A 189 1.26 4.97 2.60
N ALA A 190 2.38 5.58 2.21
CA ALA A 190 2.74 5.88 0.80
C ALA A 190 3.89 6.90 0.69
N ILE A 191 4.89 6.53 -0.10
CA ILE A 191 6.04 7.33 -0.54
C ILE A 191 5.61 8.42 -1.55
N LYS A 192 4.41 8.28 -2.14
CA LYS A 192 3.75 9.26 -3.02
C LYS A 192 2.33 9.54 -2.53
N ALA A 193 2.18 10.41 -1.54
CA ALA A 193 0.88 10.90 -1.08
C ALA A 193 0.81 12.42 -1.15
N LEU A 194 -0.38 12.96 -1.43
CA LEU A 194 -0.59 14.40 -1.38
C LEU A 194 -0.61 14.86 0.09
N SER A 195 0.06 15.97 0.35
CA SER A 195 -0.04 16.66 1.64
C SER A 195 -1.48 17.16 1.85
N PRO A 196 -1.94 17.29 3.11
CA PRO A 196 -3.24 17.88 3.41
C PRO A 196 -3.44 19.26 2.76
N GLY A 197 -2.36 20.06 2.67
CA GLY A 197 -2.39 21.35 1.97
C GLY A 197 -2.66 21.23 0.46
N GLN A 198 -2.10 20.22 -0.21
CA GLN A 198 -2.39 19.98 -1.64
C GLN A 198 -3.83 19.51 -1.88
N LEU A 199 -4.39 18.69 -0.98
CA LEU A 199 -5.79 18.26 -1.05
C LEU A 199 -6.76 19.42 -0.78
N ALA A 200 -6.42 20.28 0.19
CA ALA A 200 -7.16 21.51 0.46
C ALA A 200 -7.09 22.49 -0.71
N CYS A 201 -5.93 22.63 -1.37
CA CYS A 201 -5.82 23.38 -2.63
C CYS A 201 -6.74 22.79 -3.70
N ALA A 202 -6.64 21.48 -3.96
CA ALA A 202 -7.43 20.84 -5.01
C ALA A 202 -8.94 21.04 -4.80
N PHE A 203 -9.43 20.93 -3.55
CA PHE A 203 -10.81 21.22 -3.22
C PHE A 203 -11.16 22.70 -3.43
N MET A 204 -10.46 23.62 -2.75
CA MET A 204 -10.82 25.04 -2.73
C MET A 204 -10.65 25.73 -4.08
N ASP A 205 -9.73 25.25 -4.92
CA ASP A 205 -9.51 25.77 -6.27
C ASP A 205 -10.49 25.19 -7.30
N SER A 206 -11.17 24.08 -6.99
CA SER A 206 -12.21 23.50 -7.87
C SER A 206 -13.61 24.04 -7.59
N VAL A 207 -13.83 24.67 -6.43
CA VAL A 207 -15.13 25.30 -6.13
C VAL A 207 -15.34 26.51 -7.04
N LYS A 208 -16.43 26.50 -7.82
CA LYS A 208 -16.79 27.58 -8.75
C LYS A 208 -17.44 28.77 -8.07
N VAL A 209 -17.91 28.59 -6.83
CA VAL A 209 -18.47 29.69 -6.02
C VAL A 209 -17.37 30.32 -5.17
N ASN A 210 -17.07 31.58 -5.47
CA ASN A 210 -16.11 32.38 -4.74
C ASN A 210 -16.81 33.48 -3.93
N LYS A 211 -16.07 34.11 -3.01
CA LYS A 211 -16.50 35.33 -2.27
C LYS A 211 -17.69 35.12 -1.33
N VAL A 212 -17.97 33.87 -0.93
CA VAL A 212 -19.04 33.50 0.00
C VAL A 212 -18.48 33.03 1.33
N ASP A 213 -19.33 33.04 2.36
CA ASP A 213 -18.93 32.71 3.73
C ASP A 213 -18.69 31.21 3.94
N SER A 214 -19.46 30.40 3.23
CA SER A 214 -19.36 28.94 3.20
C SER A 214 -19.43 28.54 1.74
N VAL A 215 -18.41 27.81 1.30
CA VAL A 215 -18.30 27.37 -0.10
C VAL A 215 -19.30 26.28 -0.43
N GLY A 216 -19.76 25.51 0.57
CA GLY A 216 -20.59 24.33 0.34
C GLY A 216 -19.74 23.13 -0.10
N GLY A 217 -20.38 22.05 -0.52
CA GLY A 217 -19.67 20.89 -1.08
C GLY A 217 -19.40 21.03 -2.57
N LEU A 218 -18.60 20.12 -3.11
CA LEU A 218 -18.39 19.99 -4.55
C LEU A 218 -19.63 19.35 -5.19
N ASP A 219 -20.03 19.85 -6.36
CA ASP A 219 -20.82 19.05 -7.29
C ASP A 219 -19.92 18.01 -7.99
N PHE A 220 -20.49 17.22 -8.90
CA PHE A 220 -19.74 16.15 -9.55
C PHE A 220 -18.67 16.68 -10.51
N GLU A 221 -18.95 17.77 -11.22
CA GLU A 221 -18.03 18.39 -12.18
C GLU A 221 -16.82 18.99 -11.46
N GLU A 222 -17.04 19.66 -10.34
CA GLU A 222 -15.96 20.20 -9.50
C GLU A 222 -15.22 19.09 -8.75
N PHE A 223 -15.90 18.00 -8.39
CA PHE A 223 -15.25 16.79 -7.88
C PHE A 223 -14.29 16.18 -8.91
N TRP A 224 -14.71 16.08 -10.18
CA TRP A 224 -13.84 15.64 -11.26
C TRP A 224 -12.64 16.58 -11.43
N GLU A 225 -12.87 17.89 -11.46
CA GLU A 225 -11.80 18.89 -11.52
C GLU A 225 -10.82 18.74 -10.35
N ALA A 226 -11.31 18.51 -9.13
CA ALA A 226 -10.48 18.30 -7.95
C ALA A 226 -9.58 17.05 -8.09
N LEU A 227 -10.07 15.97 -8.70
CA LEU A 227 -9.25 14.80 -9.01
C LEU A 227 -8.18 15.10 -10.07
N ILE A 228 -8.48 15.92 -11.08
CA ILE A 228 -7.48 16.36 -12.07
C ILE A 228 -6.40 17.22 -11.42
N ARG A 229 -6.78 18.17 -10.57
CA ARG A 229 -5.84 18.97 -9.77
C ARG A 229 -4.97 18.08 -8.87
N CYS A 230 -5.54 17.07 -8.23
CA CYS A 230 -4.79 16.07 -7.47
C CYS A 230 -3.77 15.34 -8.34
N SER A 231 -4.16 14.92 -9.55
CA SER A 231 -3.26 14.24 -10.50
C SER A 231 -2.09 15.12 -10.93
N ILE A 232 -2.32 16.42 -11.09
CA ILE A 232 -1.26 17.40 -11.38
C ILE A 232 -0.30 17.51 -10.19
N PHE A 233 -0.80 17.56 -8.96
CA PHE A 233 0.05 17.63 -7.76
C PHE A 233 0.81 16.33 -7.50
N PHE A 234 0.18 15.19 -7.76
CA PHE A 234 0.73 13.86 -7.47
C PHE A 234 2.00 13.55 -8.26
N ASN A 235 2.09 14.08 -9.49
CA ASN A 235 3.21 13.86 -10.38
C ASN A 235 4.27 14.98 -10.32
N ARG A 236 4.19 15.93 -9.38
CA ARG A 236 5.23 16.95 -9.20
C ARG A 236 6.45 16.33 -8.50
N GLY A 237 7.63 16.44 -9.11
CA GLY A 237 8.89 15.92 -8.57
C GLY A 237 9.26 14.52 -9.04
N ASP A 238 8.48 13.92 -9.94
CA ASP A 238 8.86 12.71 -10.67
C ASP A 238 9.46 13.15 -12.01
N GLU A 239 10.78 13.23 -12.11
CA GLU A 239 11.51 13.69 -13.31
C GLU A 239 11.09 12.93 -14.58
N SER A 240 10.71 11.65 -14.42
CA SER A 240 10.20 10.81 -15.52
C SER A 240 8.83 11.24 -16.06
N MET A 241 8.09 12.08 -15.32
CA MET A 241 6.74 12.53 -15.66
C MET A 241 6.66 14.03 -15.93
N GLU A 242 7.76 14.78 -15.91
CA GLU A 242 7.71 16.22 -16.23
C GLU A 242 7.16 16.44 -17.65
N ASP A 243 7.65 15.67 -18.62
CA ASP A 243 7.25 15.72 -20.04
C ASP A 243 5.99 14.91 -20.36
N ALA A 244 5.48 14.10 -19.43
CA ALA A 244 4.30 13.27 -19.64
C ALA A 244 3.02 14.12 -19.84
N GLY A 245 2.18 13.71 -20.79
CA GLY A 245 0.91 14.36 -21.08
C GLY A 245 -0.05 14.30 -19.90
N ILE A 246 -1.00 15.23 -19.80
CA ILE A 246 -1.98 15.24 -18.70
C ILE A 246 -2.77 13.93 -18.60
N LYS A 247 -3.07 13.31 -19.75
CA LYS A 247 -3.71 11.99 -19.82
C LYS A 247 -2.93 10.93 -19.03
N GLU A 248 -1.62 10.85 -19.25
CA GLU A 248 -0.75 9.87 -18.57
C GLU A 248 -0.65 10.15 -17.08
N LYS A 249 -0.56 11.43 -16.69
CA LYS A 249 -0.55 11.86 -15.28
C LYS A 249 -1.82 11.45 -14.54
N VAL A 250 -2.99 11.62 -15.18
CA VAL A 250 -4.29 11.19 -14.62
C VAL A 250 -4.36 9.67 -14.53
N VAL A 251 -4.00 8.94 -15.59
CA VAL A 251 -4.02 7.48 -15.60
C VAL A 251 -3.09 6.90 -14.51
N LYS A 252 -1.88 7.45 -14.32
CA LYS A 252 -0.96 7.03 -13.24
C LYS A 252 -1.58 7.26 -11.84
N THR A 253 -2.19 8.42 -11.65
CA THR A 253 -2.86 8.77 -10.38
C THR A 253 -4.03 7.84 -10.11
N PHE A 254 -4.85 7.57 -11.13
CA PHE A 254 -6.01 6.67 -11.00
C PHE A 254 -5.58 5.21 -10.79
N ALA A 255 -4.45 4.78 -11.37
CA ALA A 255 -3.85 3.48 -11.11
C ALA A 255 -3.46 3.34 -9.63
N HIS A 256 -2.80 4.34 -9.08
CA HIS A 256 -2.48 4.40 -7.65
C HIS A 256 -3.74 4.31 -6.78
N MET A 257 -4.79 5.06 -7.13
CA MET A 257 -6.08 4.99 -6.42
C MET A 257 -6.69 3.58 -6.48
N SER A 258 -6.65 2.95 -7.65
CA SER A 258 -7.28 1.63 -7.88
C SER A 258 -6.66 0.51 -7.03
N ASN A 259 -5.34 0.54 -6.83
CA ASN A 259 -4.62 -0.47 -6.04
C ASN A 259 -5.07 -0.52 -4.56
N ASN A 260 -5.51 0.61 -4.01
CA ASN A 260 -5.98 0.65 -2.61
C ASN A 260 -7.41 0.14 -2.45
N LEU A 261 -8.25 0.33 -3.47
CA LEU A 261 -9.69 0.07 -3.40
C LEU A 261 -10.03 -1.40 -3.15
N GLU A 262 -9.24 -2.33 -3.67
CA GLU A 262 -9.46 -3.78 -3.49
C GLU A 262 -9.37 -4.21 -2.03
N THR A 263 -8.59 -3.52 -1.21
CA THR A 263 -8.42 -3.83 0.21
C THR A 263 -9.22 -2.91 1.12
N ALA A 264 -9.36 -1.63 0.76
CA ALA A 264 -9.99 -0.61 1.58
C ALA A 264 -11.52 -0.70 1.55
N VAL A 265 -12.14 -0.93 0.38
CA VAL A 265 -13.61 -0.97 0.25
C VAL A 265 -14.22 -2.13 1.03
N PRO A 266 -13.74 -3.39 0.91
CA PRO A 266 -14.32 -4.48 1.70
C PRO A 266 -14.15 -4.30 3.21
N ARG A 267 -13.08 -3.62 3.67
CA ARG A 267 -12.87 -3.28 5.09
C ARG A 267 -13.88 -2.24 5.55
N LEU A 268 -14.05 -1.17 4.78
CA LEU A 268 -15.02 -0.10 5.06
C LEU A 268 -16.45 -0.66 5.16
N LEU A 269 -16.84 -1.53 4.23
CA LEU A 269 -18.15 -2.18 4.23
C LEU A 269 -18.33 -3.14 5.41
N LYS A 270 -17.27 -3.87 5.81
CA LYS A 270 -17.31 -4.71 7.01
C LYS A 270 -17.46 -3.88 8.29
N LEU A 271 -16.75 -2.76 8.40
CA LEU A 271 -16.90 -1.80 9.49
C LEU A 271 -18.32 -1.21 9.53
N GLY A 272 -18.87 -0.83 8.38
CA GLY A 272 -20.27 -0.39 8.23
C GLY A 272 -21.28 -1.45 8.69
N ASN A 273 -21.13 -2.69 8.23
CA ASN A 273 -22.05 -3.78 8.59
C ASN A 273 -21.97 -4.21 10.07
N VAL A 274 -20.80 -4.05 10.70
CA VAL A 274 -20.61 -4.33 12.15
C VAL A 274 -21.24 -3.21 12.99
N THR A 275 -21.09 -1.96 12.56
CA THR A 275 -21.65 -0.79 13.27
C THR A 275 -23.16 -0.67 13.10
N GLU A 276 -23.72 -1.08 11.96
CA GLU A 276 -25.17 -1.16 11.71
C GLU A 276 -25.89 -2.13 12.66
N LYS A 277 -25.23 -3.25 13.02
CA LYS A 277 -25.74 -4.20 14.03
C LYS A 277 -25.73 -3.67 15.46
N SER A 278 -25.01 -2.58 15.73
CA SER A 278 -24.87 -1.99 17.07
C SER A 278 -25.81 -0.80 17.34
N GLY A 279 -26.62 -0.38 16.35
CA GLY A 279 -27.59 0.72 16.52
C GLY A 279 -26.98 2.13 16.57
N VAL A 280 -25.68 2.28 16.31
CA VAL A 280 -24.96 3.57 16.30
C VAL A 280 -24.74 4.00 14.83
N MET A 281 -25.81 4.41 14.15
CA MET A 281 -25.79 4.69 12.70
C MET A 281 -26.24 6.13 12.39
N ALA A 282 -25.32 7.06 12.58
CA ALA A 282 -25.40 8.39 11.99
C ALA A 282 -23.96 8.85 11.66
N GLY A 283 -23.35 8.33 10.58
CA GLY A 283 -22.01 8.80 10.23
C GLY A 283 -21.29 8.15 9.06
N LEU A 284 -21.68 6.97 8.57
CA LEU A 284 -20.95 6.28 7.50
C LEU A 284 -21.55 6.46 6.10
N THR A 285 -22.85 6.77 5.99
CA THR A 285 -23.52 7.08 4.73
C THR A 285 -24.13 8.47 4.81
N SER A 286 -23.57 9.40 4.03
CA SER A 286 -24.14 10.72 3.84
C SER A 286 -25.32 10.60 2.86
N GLY A 287 -26.53 11.05 3.27
CA GLY A 287 -27.68 11.12 2.36
C GLY A 287 -28.85 10.15 2.60
N GLY A 288 -28.95 9.52 3.78
CA GLY A 288 -30.18 8.82 4.20
C GLY A 288 -30.50 7.51 3.49
N ARG A 289 -29.53 6.91 2.79
CA ARG A 289 -29.64 5.55 2.22
C ARG A 289 -29.26 4.52 3.27
N ASP A 290 -29.82 3.32 3.17
CA ASP A 290 -29.33 2.19 3.96
C ASP A 290 -27.87 1.83 3.57
N ALA A 291 -27.11 1.33 4.54
CA ALA A 291 -25.69 1.05 4.34
C ALA A 291 -25.46 -0.02 3.27
N SER A 292 -26.42 -0.91 3.07
CA SER A 292 -26.36 -1.98 2.08
C SER A 292 -26.38 -1.46 0.64
N THR A 293 -27.25 -0.47 0.35
CA THR A 293 -27.41 0.14 -0.96
C THR A 293 -26.25 1.06 -1.28
N ALA A 294 -25.87 1.92 -0.32
CA ALA A 294 -24.70 2.79 -0.47
C ALA A 294 -23.42 1.95 -0.66
N GLY A 295 -23.25 0.90 0.15
CA GLY A 295 -22.11 0.01 0.05
C GLY A 295 -22.03 -0.76 -1.26
N GLY A 296 -23.17 -1.22 -1.78
CA GLY A 296 -23.26 -1.85 -3.10
C GLY A 296 -22.85 -0.91 -4.23
N MET A 297 -23.25 0.35 -4.17
CA MET A 297 -22.84 1.37 -5.14
C MET A 297 -21.35 1.66 -5.07
N LEU A 298 -20.79 1.83 -3.87
CA LEU A 298 -19.34 2.03 -3.72
C LEU A 298 -18.55 0.84 -4.27
N GLN A 299 -18.99 -0.40 -4.00
CA GLN A 299 -18.34 -1.60 -4.50
C GLN A 299 -18.44 -1.73 -6.03
N SER A 300 -19.62 -1.44 -6.61
CA SER A 300 -19.83 -1.41 -8.06
C SER A 300 -18.95 -0.35 -8.72
N GLY A 301 -19.01 0.88 -8.22
CA GLY A 301 -18.30 2.04 -8.75
C GLY A 301 -16.80 1.84 -8.70
N THR A 302 -16.26 1.39 -7.57
CA THR A 302 -14.82 1.14 -7.42
C THR A 302 -14.34 -0.01 -8.30
N LYS A 303 -15.15 -1.07 -8.47
CA LYS A 303 -14.82 -2.19 -9.37
C LYS A 303 -14.78 -1.76 -10.84
N GLU A 304 -15.79 -1.03 -11.31
CA GLU A 304 -15.82 -0.53 -12.70
C GLU A 304 -14.74 0.54 -12.91
N PHE A 305 -14.49 1.41 -11.91
CA PHE A 305 -13.38 2.35 -11.94
C PHE A 305 -12.04 1.64 -12.14
N THR A 306 -11.70 0.67 -11.28
CA THR A 306 -10.45 -0.11 -11.38
C THR A 306 -10.32 -0.77 -12.75
N LYS A 307 -11.38 -1.42 -13.24
CA LYS A 307 -11.41 -2.02 -14.58
C LYS A 307 -11.13 -1.01 -15.70
N LEU A 308 -11.73 0.18 -15.66
CA LEU A 308 -11.53 1.23 -16.67
C LEU A 308 -10.11 1.81 -16.62
N VAL A 309 -9.54 1.97 -15.43
CA VAL A 309 -8.14 2.41 -15.24
C VAL A 309 -7.17 1.42 -15.87
N TRP A 310 -7.32 0.13 -15.59
CA TRP A 310 -6.48 -0.91 -16.19
C TRP A 310 -6.68 -1.04 -17.70
N ALA A 311 -7.87 -0.72 -18.22
CA ALA A 311 -8.10 -0.66 -19.67
C ALA A 311 -7.34 0.52 -20.31
N GLU A 312 -7.32 1.70 -19.68
CA GLU A 312 -6.53 2.84 -20.19
C GLU A 312 -5.02 2.58 -20.11
N LEU A 313 -4.53 2.01 -19.01
CA LEU A 313 -3.13 1.59 -18.89
C LEU A 313 -2.74 0.62 -20.00
N ARG A 314 -3.60 -0.36 -20.30
CA ARG A 314 -3.38 -1.31 -21.40
C ARG A 314 -3.39 -0.63 -22.76
N SER A 315 -4.31 0.30 -23.03
CA SER A 315 -4.31 1.03 -24.31
C SER A 315 -3.04 1.87 -24.50
N ASN A 316 -2.48 2.42 -23.42
CA ASN A 316 -1.21 3.15 -23.49
C ASN A 316 -0.03 2.19 -23.70
N VAL A 317 -0.06 0.99 -23.11
CA VAL A 317 0.94 -0.08 -23.34
C VAL A 317 0.82 -0.67 -24.75
N GLU A 318 -0.39 -0.80 -25.30
CA GLU A 318 -0.63 -1.29 -26.67
C GLU A 318 -0.15 -0.28 -27.73
N VAL A 319 -0.25 1.03 -27.51
CA VAL A 319 0.33 2.06 -28.39
C VAL A 319 1.87 2.05 -28.36
N VAL A 320 2.47 1.69 -27.23
CA VAL A 320 3.93 1.49 -27.11
C VAL A 320 4.35 0.14 -27.72
N ALA A 321 3.55 -0.91 -27.54
CA ALA A 321 3.81 -2.25 -28.09
C ALA A 321 3.54 -2.34 -29.60
N GLU A 322 2.66 -1.53 -30.18
CA GLU A 322 2.47 -1.42 -31.63
C GLU A 322 3.67 -0.77 -32.33
N LYS A 323 4.55 -0.07 -31.59
CA LYS A 323 5.84 0.40 -32.11
C LYS A 323 6.95 -0.65 -32.06
N GLU A 324 6.78 -1.73 -31.30
CA GLU A 324 7.76 -2.82 -31.19
C GLU A 324 7.08 -4.15 -31.50
N GLY A 325 6.87 -4.41 -32.78
CA GLY A 325 6.39 -5.68 -33.30
C GLY A 325 7.38 -6.81 -33.07
N ALA A 326 7.40 -7.39 -31.87
CA ALA A 326 7.98 -8.71 -31.61
C ALA A 326 7.23 -9.38 -30.43
N PHE A 327 6.61 -10.52 -30.72
CA PHE A 327 6.00 -11.38 -29.71
C PHE A 327 7.11 -12.07 -28.90
N ASP A 328 7.56 -11.45 -27.80
CA ASP A 328 8.69 -11.97 -27.02
C ASP A 328 8.35 -13.29 -26.30
N VAL A 329 9.05 -14.36 -26.69
CA VAL A 329 8.92 -15.72 -26.17
C VAL A 329 9.29 -15.77 -24.68
N GLN A 330 10.21 -14.91 -24.23
CA GLN A 330 10.61 -14.79 -22.84
C GLN A 330 9.42 -14.35 -21.98
N MET A 331 8.78 -13.23 -22.35
CA MET A 331 7.61 -12.68 -21.65
C MET A 331 6.46 -13.69 -21.49
N ILE A 332 6.20 -14.50 -22.52
CA ILE A 332 5.16 -15.54 -22.44
C ILE A 332 5.51 -16.59 -21.38
N ARG A 333 6.77 -17.03 -21.36
CA ARG A 333 7.23 -18.03 -20.39
C ARG A 333 7.07 -17.53 -18.96
N GLU A 334 7.34 -16.25 -18.70
CA GLU A 334 7.17 -15.65 -17.37
C GLU A 334 5.71 -15.60 -16.94
N LYS A 335 4.81 -15.23 -17.87
CA LYS A 335 3.38 -15.19 -17.57
C LYS A 335 2.81 -16.59 -17.33
N VAL A 336 3.25 -17.60 -18.08
CA VAL A 336 2.85 -19.01 -17.87
C VAL A 336 3.36 -19.52 -16.51
N TRP A 337 4.57 -19.14 -16.12
CA TRP A 337 5.11 -19.41 -14.79
C TRP A 337 4.26 -18.76 -13.68
N SER A 338 3.90 -17.49 -13.86
CA SER A 338 3.04 -16.77 -12.93
C SER A 338 1.69 -17.47 -12.71
N ILE A 339 1.08 -18.00 -13.78
CA ILE A 339 -0.15 -18.82 -13.69
C ILE A 339 0.07 -20.11 -12.91
N PHE A 340 1.15 -20.83 -13.22
CA PHE A 340 1.49 -22.08 -12.55
C PHE A 340 1.63 -21.87 -11.03
N VAL A 341 2.42 -20.86 -10.65
CA VAL A 341 2.65 -20.48 -9.25
C VAL A 341 1.35 -20.07 -8.57
N LYS A 342 0.54 -19.18 -9.17
CA LYS A 342 -0.72 -18.71 -8.58
C LYS A 342 -1.67 -19.87 -8.29
N CYS A 343 -1.82 -20.79 -9.25
CA CYS A 343 -2.71 -21.93 -9.13
C CYS A 343 -2.29 -22.86 -7.99
N ASN A 344 -0.98 -23.11 -7.86
CA ASN A 344 -0.48 -24.00 -6.83
C ASN A 344 -0.47 -23.34 -5.45
N ILE A 345 -0.07 -22.07 -5.32
CA ILE A 345 -0.08 -21.35 -4.04
C ILE A 345 -1.51 -21.17 -3.50
N SER A 346 -2.48 -20.93 -4.38
CA SER A 346 -3.87 -20.72 -3.96
C SER A 346 -4.56 -22.02 -3.50
N ASN A 347 -4.22 -23.17 -4.11
CA ASN A 347 -4.92 -24.42 -3.88
C ASN A 347 -4.13 -25.47 -3.07
N ASN A 348 -2.80 -25.43 -3.14
CA ASN A 348 -1.89 -26.40 -2.53
C ASN A 348 -0.55 -25.72 -2.11
N PRO A 349 -0.57 -24.72 -1.22
CA PRO A 349 0.64 -23.97 -0.86
C PRO A 349 1.73 -24.81 -0.16
N ARG A 350 1.39 -26.01 0.36
CA ARG A 350 2.39 -26.95 0.90
C ARG A 350 3.31 -27.55 -0.17
N ASP A 351 2.90 -27.48 -1.43
CA ASP A 351 3.56 -28.14 -2.55
C ASP A 351 3.32 -27.29 -3.80
N TRP A 352 3.81 -26.06 -3.72
CA TRP A 352 3.60 -25.00 -4.71
C TRP A 352 4.35 -25.27 -6.02
N SER A 353 5.41 -26.09 -5.98
CA SER A 353 6.25 -26.43 -7.13
C SER A 353 5.66 -27.55 -8.00
N ASN A 354 4.61 -28.25 -7.54
CA ASN A 354 3.99 -29.35 -8.27
C ASN A 354 2.48 -29.16 -8.39
N MET A 355 1.98 -29.08 -9.62
CA MET A 355 0.55 -28.98 -9.89
C MET A 355 -0.09 -30.36 -9.88
N ARG A 356 -1.20 -30.53 -9.13
CA ARG A 356 -1.98 -31.76 -9.21
C ARG A 356 -3.09 -31.63 -10.24
N LYS A 357 -3.71 -32.76 -10.51
CA LYS A 357 -4.83 -32.91 -11.43
C LYS A 357 -5.97 -31.91 -11.15
N ARG A 358 -6.30 -31.71 -9.88
CA ARG A 358 -7.43 -30.86 -9.46
C ARG A 358 -7.19 -29.40 -9.85
N GLU A 359 -5.98 -28.91 -9.64
CA GLU A 359 -5.58 -27.53 -9.91
C GLU A 359 -5.60 -27.26 -11.42
N LEU A 360 -5.09 -28.18 -12.25
CA LEU A 360 -5.18 -28.08 -13.71
C LEU A 360 -6.63 -28.06 -14.19
N VAL A 361 -7.49 -28.93 -13.63
CA VAL A 361 -8.93 -28.94 -13.96
C VAL A 361 -9.59 -27.63 -13.58
N LEU A 362 -9.31 -27.08 -12.39
CA LEU A 362 -9.88 -25.80 -11.94
C LEU A 362 -9.45 -24.64 -12.85
N LEU A 363 -8.17 -24.58 -13.22
CA LEU A 363 -7.63 -23.56 -14.14
C LEU A 363 -8.40 -23.53 -15.47
N ILE A 364 -8.64 -24.70 -16.07
CA ILE A 364 -9.32 -24.80 -17.37
C ILE A 364 -10.85 -24.66 -17.24
N ARG A 365 -11.43 -25.21 -16.16
CA ARG A 365 -12.89 -25.20 -15.95
C ARG A 365 -13.43 -23.82 -15.61
N GLY A 366 -12.64 -22.96 -14.96
CA GLY A 366 -12.95 -21.54 -14.75
C GLY A 366 -13.14 -20.74 -16.04
N ARG A 367 -12.85 -21.33 -17.21
CA ARG A 367 -12.97 -20.71 -18.55
C ARG A 367 -14.13 -21.28 -19.38
N LYS A 368 -15.04 -22.06 -18.79
CA LYS A 368 -16.28 -22.48 -19.45
C LYS A 368 -17.32 -21.36 -19.38
N PRO A 369 -18.10 -21.11 -20.44
CA PRO A 369 -18.34 -21.96 -21.62
C PRO A 369 -17.35 -21.81 -22.79
N ALA A 370 -16.28 -21.03 -22.63
CA ALA A 370 -15.46 -20.58 -23.76
C ALA A 370 -14.49 -21.67 -24.29
N LEU A 371 -13.99 -22.58 -23.44
CA LEU A 371 -13.15 -23.72 -23.87
C LEU A 371 -13.99 -25.00 -24.09
N ARG A 372 -14.02 -25.49 -25.35
CA ARG A 372 -14.70 -26.73 -25.76
C ARG A 372 -13.87 -27.98 -25.44
N ILE A 373 -13.53 -28.20 -24.17
CA ILE A 373 -12.81 -29.40 -23.70
C ILE A 373 -13.55 -30.06 -22.52
N MET A 374 -13.61 -31.40 -22.53
CA MET A 374 -14.23 -32.16 -21.45
C MET A 374 -13.25 -32.38 -20.30
N GLU A 375 -13.77 -32.52 -19.08
CA GLU A 375 -12.93 -32.84 -17.91
C GLU A 375 -12.21 -34.18 -18.07
N ALA A 376 -12.85 -35.16 -18.71
CA ALA A 376 -12.24 -36.44 -19.06
C ALA A 376 -10.99 -36.25 -19.95
N ASP A 377 -11.02 -35.32 -20.91
CA ASP A 377 -9.87 -35.04 -21.77
C ASP A 377 -8.70 -34.44 -20.98
N ILE A 378 -8.98 -33.49 -20.08
CA ILE A 378 -7.97 -32.88 -19.21
C ILE A 378 -7.35 -33.95 -18.30
N ASN A 379 -8.17 -34.88 -17.80
CA ASN A 379 -7.71 -35.98 -16.95
C ASN A 379 -6.75 -36.91 -17.69
N VAL A 380 -7.06 -37.25 -18.95
CA VAL A 380 -6.17 -38.06 -19.80
C VAL A 380 -4.88 -37.32 -20.08
N ILE A 381 -4.93 -36.03 -20.43
CA ILE A 381 -3.74 -35.20 -20.67
C ILE A 381 -2.87 -35.16 -19.42
N HIS A 382 -3.44 -34.87 -18.25
CA HIS A 382 -2.69 -34.89 -17.00
C HIS A 382 -2.05 -36.25 -16.73
N GLN A 383 -2.76 -37.37 -16.97
CA GLN A 383 -2.19 -38.71 -16.77
C GLN A 383 -1.06 -39.03 -17.76
N GLN A 384 -1.16 -38.54 -19.00
CA GLN A 384 -0.12 -38.71 -20.02
C GLN A 384 1.15 -37.95 -19.65
N GLU A 385 1.01 -36.68 -19.25
CA GLU A 385 2.17 -35.82 -18.92
C GLU A 385 2.76 -36.14 -17.54
N ALA A 386 1.93 -36.38 -16.51
CA ALA A 386 2.39 -36.69 -15.15
C ALA A 386 2.76 -38.16 -14.93
N GLY A 387 2.45 -39.05 -15.89
CA GLY A 387 2.49 -40.51 -15.73
C GLY A 387 3.87 -41.09 -15.41
N ARG A 388 4.94 -40.31 -15.62
CA ARG A 388 6.33 -40.68 -15.33
C ARG A 388 6.82 -40.24 -13.93
N ASN A 389 6.06 -39.40 -13.22
CA ASN A 389 6.48 -38.82 -11.95
C ASN A 389 5.98 -39.62 -10.74
N LYS A 390 6.86 -39.83 -9.75
CA LYS A 390 6.51 -40.38 -8.43
C LYS A 390 5.54 -39.43 -7.74
N GLY A 391 4.25 -39.76 -7.77
CA GLY A 391 3.17 -38.95 -7.18
C GLY A 391 2.16 -38.39 -8.18
N ARG A 392 2.36 -38.60 -9.49
CA ARG A 392 1.45 -38.14 -10.56
C ARG A 392 1.13 -36.65 -10.43
N ARG A 393 2.16 -35.82 -10.39
CA ARG A 393 2.05 -34.35 -10.36
C ARG A 393 2.82 -33.76 -11.52
N LEU A 394 2.39 -32.60 -11.98
CA LEU A 394 3.01 -31.85 -13.07
C LEU A 394 4.04 -30.88 -12.49
N GLU A 395 5.29 -31.07 -12.89
CA GLU A 395 6.32 -30.03 -12.84
C GLU A 395 6.05 -28.97 -13.92
N PHE A 396 6.83 -27.89 -13.93
CA PHE A 396 6.53 -26.74 -14.80
C PHE A 396 6.61 -27.08 -16.30
N SER A 397 7.61 -27.83 -16.73
CA SER A 397 7.76 -28.29 -18.12
C SER A 397 6.62 -29.19 -18.55
N GLN A 398 6.16 -30.08 -17.66
CA GLN A 398 5.04 -30.97 -17.88
C GLN A 398 3.72 -30.21 -17.90
N PHE A 399 3.58 -29.16 -17.10
CA PHE A 399 2.46 -28.24 -17.17
C PHE A 399 2.43 -27.50 -18.52
N GLN A 400 3.58 -27.03 -19.02
CA GLN A 400 3.66 -26.44 -20.36
C GLN A 400 3.27 -27.44 -21.47
N ALA A 401 3.72 -28.69 -21.35
CA ALA A 401 3.33 -29.76 -22.27
C ALA A 401 1.81 -30.04 -22.19
N ALA A 402 1.24 -30.08 -20.98
CA ALA A 402 -0.19 -30.24 -20.78
C ALA A 402 -0.99 -29.09 -21.41
N LEU A 403 -0.54 -27.84 -21.27
CA LEU A 403 -1.17 -26.69 -21.94
C LEU A 403 -1.11 -26.79 -23.47
N LYS A 404 0.01 -27.25 -24.04
CA LYS A 404 0.13 -27.54 -25.48
C LYS A 404 -0.89 -28.60 -25.93
N SER A 405 -1.00 -29.70 -25.18
CA SER A 405 -1.95 -30.78 -25.46
C SER A 405 -3.41 -30.31 -25.34
N ILE A 406 -3.73 -29.47 -24.34
CA ILE A 406 -5.05 -28.84 -24.19
C ILE A 406 -5.34 -27.90 -25.36
N ALA A 407 -4.38 -27.06 -25.75
CA ALA A 407 -4.51 -26.14 -26.87
C ALA A 407 -4.80 -26.88 -28.18
N LYS A 408 -4.08 -27.96 -28.47
CA LYS A 408 -4.31 -28.81 -29.66
C LYS A 408 -5.73 -29.37 -29.70
N LYS A 409 -6.26 -29.83 -28.56
CA LYS A 409 -7.64 -30.33 -28.47
C LYS A 409 -8.69 -29.23 -28.62
N CYS A 410 -8.44 -28.05 -28.06
CA CYS A 410 -9.38 -26.92 -28.12
C CYS A 410 -9.38 -26.25 -29.51
N PHE A 411 -8.23 -26.21 -30.18
CA PHE A 411 -7.99 -25.47 -31.44
C PHE A 411 -7.37 -26.38 -32.52
N PRO A 412 -8.08 -27.43 -32.95
CA PRO A 412 -7.53 -28.42 -33.88
C PRO A 412 -7.33 -27.88 -35.31
N LYS A 413 -7.95 -26.75 -35.67
CA LYS A 413 -7.76 -26.14 -37.00
C LYS A 413 -6.43 -25.38 -37.07
N GLU A 414 -6.07 -24.74 -35.97
CA GLU A 414 -4.84 -24.00 -35.75
C GLU A 414 -3.64 -24.96 -35.59
N ALA A 415 -3.84 -26.13 -34.99
CA ALA A 415 -2.79 -27.14 -34.82
C ALA A 415 -2.39 -27.90 -36.11
N LYS A 416 -3.21 -27.89 -37.17
CA LYS A 416 -3.00 -28.70 -38.39
C LYS A 416 -1.89 -28.18 -39.33
N LYS A 417 -1.36 -26.97 -39.12
CA LYS A 417 -0.38 -26.32 -40.01
C LYS A 417 1.09 -26.46 -39.56
N GLY A 418 1.42 -27.38 -38.64
CA GLY A 418 2.74 -27.39 -37.99
C GLY A 418 2.97 -26.22 -37.03
N GLU A 419 1.96 -25.35 -36.87
CA GLU A 419 1.93 -24.20 -35.98
C GLU A 419 1.33 -24.59 -34.62
N GLU A 420 1.91 -25.60 -33.95
CA GLU A 420 1.46 -26.00 -32.60
C GLU A 420 1.51 -24.82 -31.61
N GLU A 421 2.44 -23.89 -31.86
CA GLU A 421 2.59 -22.64 -31.13
C GLU A 421 1.44 -21.66 -31.37
N ALA A 422 0.77 -21.68 -32.53
CA ALA A 422 -0.38 -20.81 -32.80
C ALA A 422 -1.59 -21.24 -31.94
N ALA A 423 -1.83 -22.55 -31.80
CA ALA A 423 -2.87 -23.07 -30.92
C ALA A 423 -2.60 -22.72 -29.44
N LEU A 424 -1.36 -22.88 -28.99
CA LEU A 424 -0.95 -22.50 -27.63
C LEU A 424 -1.08 -20.98 -27.41
N THR A 425 -0.62 -20.18 -28.36
CA THR A 425 -0.70 -18.71 -28.31
C THR A 425 -2.15 -18.27 -28.21
N LYS A 426 -3.07 -18.90 -28.95
CA LYS A 426 -4.50 -18.66 -28.85
C LYS A 426 -5.06 -19.02 -27.48
N LEU A 427 -4.73 -20.20 -26.95
CA LEU A 427 -5.14 -20.60 -25.59
C LEU A 427 -4.66 -19.58 -24.54
N LEU A 428 -3.40 -19.16 -24.63
CA LEU A 428 -2.79 -18.23 -23.69
C LEU A 428 -3.42 -16.85 -23.82
N LYS A 429 -3.38 -16.22 -25.00
CA LYS A 429 -3.91 -14.86 -25.21
C LYS A 429 -5.40 -14.76 -24.95
N ASP A 430 -6.18 -15.71 -25.44
CA ASP A 430 -7.64 -15.54 -25.44
C ASP A 430 -8.32 -16.01 -24.16
N TYR A 431 -7.66 -16.83 -23.35
CA TYR A 431 -8.31 -17.49 -22.21
C TYR A 431 -7.53 -17.43 -20.91
N LEU A 432 -6.20 -17.52 -20.92
CA LEU A 432 -5.41 -17.63 -19.69
C LEU A 432 -4.76 -16.30 -19.28
N LEU A 433 -4.19 -15.56 -20.22
CA LEU A 433 -3.51 -14.28 -19.98
C LEU A 433 -4.45 -13.07 -19.94
N LYS A 434 -5.72 -13.23 -20.36
CA LYS A 434 -6.74 -12.18 -20.22
C LYS A 434 -7.26 -12.04 -18.79
N ASP A 435 -7.11 -13.07 -17.96
CA ASP A 435 -7.55 -13.03 -16.57
C ASP A 435 -6.36 -12.77 -15.64
N GLU A 436 -6.28 -11.53 -15.16
CA GLU A 436 -5.23 -11.07 -14.25
C GLU A 436 -5.31 -11.77 -12.88
N ASP A 437 -6.47 -12.28 -12.47
CA ASP A 437 -6.61 -13.05 -11.22
C ASP A 437 -5.83 -14.37 -11.25
N LEU A 438 -5.48 -14.85 -12.46
CA LEU A 438 -4.62 -16.02 -12.62
C LEU A 438 -3.13 -15.71 -12.49
N LEU A 439 -2.73 -14.44 -12.54
CA LEU A 439 -1.33 -14.07 -12.45
C LEU A 439 -0.93 -13.95 -10.99
N HIS A 440 0.16 -14.62 -10.63
CA HIS A 440 0.85 -14.40 -9.37
C HIS A 440 1.51 -13.02 -9.40
N ALA A 441 1.00 -12.11 -8.59
CA ALA A 441 1.59 -10.80 -8.37
C ALA A 441 2.84 -10.97 -7.49
N LYS A 442 4.01 -10.98 -8.14
CA LYS A 442 5.30 -10.99 -7.43
C LYS A 442 5.36 -9.74 -6.56
N LEU A 443 5.53 -9.91 -5.25
CA LEU A 443 5.77 -8.77 -4.37
C LEU A 443 7.10 -8.14 -4.79
N LEU A 444 7.17 -6.83 -5.01
CA LEU A 444 8.42 -6.18 -5.37
C LEU A 444 9.06 -5.59 -4.11
N ILE A 445 10.37 -5.78 -3.99
CA ILE A 445 11.20 -5.10 -2.99
C ILE A 445 11.58 -3.76 -3.66
N ASP A 446 10.93 -2.68 -3.25
CA ASP A 446 11.21 -1.32 -3.75
C ASP A 446 12.56 -0.79 -3.22
N ASP A 447 12.94 0.41 -3.66
CA ASP A 447 14.21 1.03 -3.26
C ASP A 447 14.27 1.32 -1.75
N GLU A 448 13.13 1.56 -1.07
CA GLU A 448 13.08 1.70 0.38
C GLU A 448 13.31 0.37 1.10
N ALA A 449 12.86 -0.74 0.52
CA ALA A 449 13.17 -2.08 1.02
C ALA A 449 14.64 -2.51 0.79
N LYS A 450 15.44 -1.75 0.00
CA LYS A 450 16.90 -1.92 -0.04
C LYS A 450 17.59 -1.39 1.22
N GLU A 451 17.08 -0.31 1.82
CA GLU A 451 17.58 0.18 3.11
C GLU A 451 17.29 -0.82 4.24
N VAL A 452 16.19 -1.57 4.12
CA VAL A 452 15.86 -2.70 5.01
C VAL A 452 16.87 -3.84 4.88
N LEU A 453 17.39 -4.09 3.68
CA LEU A 453 18.46 -5.06 3.47
C LEU A 453 19.76 -4.63 4.14
N VAL A 454 20.08 -3.32 4.12
CA VAL A 454 21.21 -2.76 4.88
C VAL A 454 21.01 -2.94 6.39
N PHE A 455 19.80 -2.72 6.89
CA PHE A 455 19.48 -2.98 8.29
C PHE A 455 19.60 -4.47 8.66
N LEU A 456 19.15 -5.38 7.79
CA LEU A 456 19.31 -6.83 7.98
C LEU A 456 20.77 -7.28 8.04
N LYS A 457 21.71 -6.54 7.42
CA LYS A 457 23.14 -6.85 7.53
C LYS A 457 23.64 -6.84 8.98
N ASN A 458 23.04 -6.05 9.86
CA ASN A 458 23.37 -6.05 11.30
C ASN A 458 23.01 -7.38 11.99
N PHE A 459 22.08 -8.15 11.42
CA PHE A 459 21.64 -9.46 11.91
C PHE A 459 22.23 -10.61 11.09
N GLU A 460 22.98 -10.33 10.02
CA GLU A 460 23.50 -11.31 9.07
C GLU A 460 24.33 -12.42 9.74
N PRO A 461 25.28 -12.13 10.65
CA PRO A 461 26.08 -13.19 11.29
C PRO A 461 25.24 -14.18 12.10
N ALA A 462 24.15 -13.70 12.71
CA ALA A 462 23.22 -14.48 13.49
C ALA A 462 22.27 -15.28 12.59
N MET A 463 21.66 -14.61 11.61
CA MET A 463 20.75 -15.19 10.62
C MET A 463 21.43 -16.27 9.78
N LYS A 464 22.73 -16.12 9.48
CA LYS A 464 23.52 -17.12 8.76
C LYS A 464 23.63 -18.44 9.53
N LYS A 465 23.83 -18.38 10.85
CA LYS A 465 23.88 -19.58 11.71
C LYS A 465 22.52 -20.26 11.84
N ILE A 466 21.45 -19.45 11.94
CA ILE A 466 20.06 -19.96 11.94
C ILE A 466 19.74 -20.61 10.58
N PHE A 467 20.10 -19.96 9.47
CA PHE A 467 19.96 -20.50 8.13
C PHE A 467 20.70 -21.83 7.98
N GLN A 468 21.96 -21.91 8.41
CA GLN A 468 22.78 -23.13 8.33
C GLN A 468 22.20 -24.31 9.14
N PHE A 469 21.42 -24.04 10.20
CA PHE A 469 20.74 -25.10 10.94
C PHE A 469 19.58 -25.72 10.14
N PHE A 470 18.77 -24.89 9.48
CA PHE A 470 17.61 -25.35 8.70
C PHE A 470 17.97 -25.73 7.26
N ALA A 471 19.05 -25.20 6.69
CA ALA A 471 19.48 -25.51 5.34
C ALA A 471 20.15 -26.90 5.27
N THR A 472 20.00 -27.55 4.12
CA THR A 472 20.68 -28.82 3.82
C THR A 472 21.77 -28.60 2.78
N ASN A 473 22.72 -29.53 2.67
CA ASN A 473 23.66 -29.51 1.55
C ASN A 473 22.90 -29.54 0.22
N ALA A 474 23.35 -28.72 -0.72
CA ALA A 474 22.81 -28.64 -2.06
C ALA A 474 23.04 -29.95 -2.80
N THR A 475 22.04 -30.36 -3.58
CA THR A 475 22.10 -31.55 -4.43
C THR A 475 23.11 -31.37 -5.56
N ASP A 476 23.55 -32.46 -6.16
CA ASP A 476 24.45 -32.40 -7.31
C ASP A 476 23.78 -31.77 -8.54
N GLU A 477 22.44 -31.81 -8.61
CA GLU A 477 21.63 -31.11 -9.60
C GLU A 477 21.63 -29.58 -9.36
N GLU A 478 21.50 -29.13 -8.10
CA GLU A 478 21.63 -27.70 -7.74
C GLU A 478 23.04 -27.17 -8.07
N LYS A 479 24.08 -27.99 -7.89
CA LYS A 479 25.48 -27.71 -8.30
C LYS A 479 25.63 -27.67 -9.82
N ALA A 480 25.02 -28.58 -10.56
CA ALA A 480 25.08 -28.65 -12.01
C ALA A 480 24.38 -27.45 -12.69
N MET A 481 23.37 -26.86 -12.06
CA MET A 481 22.69 -25.64 -12.55
C MET A 481 23.55 -24.37 -12.50
N GLY A 482 24.83 -24.45 -12.10
CA GLY A 482 25.75 -23.29 -12.08
C GLY A 482 25.43 -22.24 -11.02
N ARG A 483 24.45 -22.49 -10.15
CA ARG A 483 24.07 -21.56 -9.07
C ARG A 483 25.13 -21.45 -7.96
N HIS A 484 26.08 -22.39 -7.89
CA HIS A 484 27.15 -22.43 -6.89
C HIS A 484 28.49 -21.79 -7.33
N THR A 485 28.62 -21.40 -8.61
CA THR A 485 29.89 -20.93 -9.17
C THR A 485 30.14 -19.42 -9.07
N HIS A 486 29.20 -18.63 -8.51
CA HIS A 486 29.26 -17.16 -8.51
C HIS A 486 29.35 -16.46 -7.14
N CYS A 487 29.64 -17.15 -6.04
CA CYS A 487 30.01 -16.46 -4.79
C CYS A 487 31.51 -16.13 -4.78
N GLU A 488 31.86 -14.93 -5.24
CA GLU A 488 33.24 -14.40 -5.27
C GLU A 488 33.84 -14.05 -3.89
N ASP A 489 33.09 -14.18 -2.79
CA ASP A 489 33.62 -13.91 -1.45
C ASP A 489 34.18 -15.18 -0.81
N GLY A 490 35.51 -15.32 -0.90
CA GLY A 490 36.35 -16.45 -0.47
C GLY A 490 36.31 -16.85 1.01
N ILE A 491 35.13 -17.16 1.54
CA ILE A 491 34.94 -17.86 2.81
C ILE A 491 34.15 -19.12 2.52
N ASN A 492 34.81 -20.24 2.21
CA ASN A 492 34.28 -21.63 2.19
C ASN A 492 32.76 -21.76 2.46
N GLN A 493 31.92 -21.23 1.56
CA GLN A 493 30.49 -21.20 1.78
C GLN A 493 30.01 -22.59 1.41
N GLN A 494 29.79 -23.41 2.44
CA GLN A 494 29.14 -24.69 2.28
C GLN A 494 27.89 -24.48 1.44
N THR A 495 27.83 -25.18 0.31
CA THR A 495 26.75 -25.21 -0.68
C THR A 495 25.46 -25.62 0.03
N CYS A 496 24.79 -24.72 0.75
CA CYS A 496 23.62 -25.01 1.56
C CYS A 496 22.41 -24.33 0.95
N SER A 497 21.32 -25.08 0.85
CA SER A 497 20.07 -24.69 0.22
C SER A 497 18.93 -25.00 1.20
N MET A 498 18.09 -24.00 1.50
CA MET A 498 16.93 -24.17 2.37
C MET A 498 15.70 -24.52 1.52
N LYS A 499 15.37 -25.80 1.47
CA LYS A 499 14.17 -26.29 0.76
C LYS A 499 12.90 -25.81 1.44
N TRP A 500 11.81 -25.74 0.68
CA TRP A 500 10.49 -25.29 1.17
C TRP A 500 10.05 -25.98 2.47
N GLY A 501 10.22 -27.30 2.58
CA GLY A 501 9.90 -28.03 3.82
C GLY A 501 10.68 -27.52 5.04
N ASN A 502 12.00 -27.32 4.88
CA ASN A 502 12.84 -26.79 5.96
C ASN A 502 12.53 -25.32 6.27
N PHE A 503 12.14 -24.54 5.26
CA PHE A 503 11.67 -23.18 5.47
C PHE A 503 10.36 -23.16 6.28
N LEU A 504 9.46 -24.12 6.07
CA LEU A 504 8.27 -24.25 6.92
C LEU A 504 8.61 -24.61 8.36
N ASP A 505 9.62 -25.46 8.57
CA ASP A 505 10.12 -25.76 9.92
C ASP A 505 10.71 -24.50 10.59
N PHE A 506 11.48 -23.70 9.83
CA PHE A 506 11.96 -22.40 10.27
C PHE A 506 10.80 -21.43 10.58
N ALA A 507 9.81 -21.32 9.68
CA ALA A 507 8.65 -20.45 9.84
C ALA A 507 7.79 -20.85 11.05
N SER A 508 7.74 -22.14 11.38
CA SER A 508 7.12 -22.63 12.61
C SER A 508 7.96 -22.29 13.84
N ALA A 509 9.28 -22.48 13.79
CA ALA A 509 10.20 -22.17 14.90
C ALA A 509 10.24 -20.67 15.25
N SER A 510 10.06 -19.82 14.24
CA SER A 510 10.03 -18.37 14.35
C SER A 510 8.62 -17.80 14.48
N ASN A 511 7.59 -18.65 14.55
CA ASN A 511 6.17 -18.31 14.65
C ASN A 511 5.68 -17.33 13.56
N LEU A 512 6.24 -17.47 12.37
CA LEU A 512 5.75 -16.81 11.16
C LEU A 512 4.48 -17.51 10.63
N SER A 513 4.31 -18.81 10.91
CA SER A 513 3.13 -19.60 10.53
C SER A 513 2.30 -20.01 11.75
N SER A 514 0.96 -19.95 11.67
CA SER A 514 0.08 -20.41 12.74
C SER A 514 0.01 -21.93 12.78
N GLY A 515 0.94 -22.58 13.49
CA GLY A 515 0.92 -24.03 13.69
C GLY A 515 -0.26 -24.54 14.53
N THR A 516 -0.96 -23.68 15.28
CA THR A 516 -1.93 -24.08 16.32
C THR A 516 -3.26 -23.32 16.31
N GLY A 517 -3.62 -22.61 15.24
CA GLY A 517 -4.98 -22.08 15.06
C GLY A 517 -5.41 -20.96 16.03
N SER A 518 -4.52 -20.43 16.87
CA SER A 518 -4.83 -19.31 17.78
C SER A 518 -3.77 -18.21 17.74
N ALA A 519 -3.74 -17.39 16.69
CA ALA A 519 -3.14 -16.05 16.79
C ALA A 519 -3.62 -15.17 15.63
N LEU A 520 -4.14 -13.99 15.96
CA LEU A 520 -4.46 -12.89 15.03
C LEU A 520 -3.21 -12.29 14.34
N THR A 521 -2.01 -12.86 14.55
CA THR A 521 -0.70 -12.32 14.20
C THR A 521 0.21 -13.34 13.49
N ALA A 522 -0.29 -14.12 12.54
CA ALA A 522 0.52 -15.09 11.79
C ALA A 522 0.25 -15.01 10.28
N LEU A 523 1.27 -15.31 9.47
CA LEU A 523 1.12 -15.41 8.02
C LEU A 523 0.39 -16.71 7.66
N SER A 524 -0.52 -16.61 6.71
CA SER A 524 -1.11 -17.78 6.06
C SER A 524 -0.06 -18.53 5.26
N LEU A 525 -0.31 -19.82 5.04
CA LEU A 525 0.60 -20.66 4.26
C LEU A 525 0.73 -20.17 2.80
N THR A 526 -0.32 -19.54 2.27
CA THR A 526 -0.33 -18.90 0.95
C THR A 526 0.60 -17.69 0.91
N GLU A 527 0.58 -16.85 1.94
CA GLU A 527 1.48 -15.69 2.06
C GLU A 527 2.95 -16.12 2.21
N LEU A 528 3.21 -17.17 3.01
CA LEU A 528 4.55 -17.75 3.15
C LEU A 528 5.07 -18.36 1.84
N ALA A 529 4.22 -19.09 1.13
CA ALA A 529 4.59 -19.67 -0.16
C ALA A 529 4.87 -18.57 -1.20
N GLY A 530 4.06 -17.50 -1.22
CA GLY A 530 4.30 -16.34 -2.07
C GLY A 530 5.65 -15.67 -1.78
N ALA A 531 5.94 -15.38 -0.51
CA ALA A 531 7.21 -14.80 -0.09
C ALA A 531 8.42 -15.68 -0.46
N PHE A 532 8.28 -17.01 -0.30
CA PHE A 532 9.31 -17.99 -0.66
C PHE A 532 9.59 -17.98 -2.17
N VAL A 533 8.56 -18.17 -3.00
CA VAL A 533 8.71 -18.27 -4.46
C VAL A 533 9.22 -16.97 -5.07
N ASP A 534 8.75 -15.82 -4.58
CA ASP A 534 9.17 -14.52 -5.10
C ASP A 534 10.63 -14.19 -4.82
N SER A 535 11.24 -14.88 -3.86
CA SER A 535 12.64 -14.67 -3.46
C SER A 535 13.62 -15.52 -4.23
N ILE A 536 13.15 -16.50 -5.02
CA ILE A 536 14.04 -17.34 -5.81
C ILE A 536 14.37 -16.64 -7.11
N ASP A 537 15.66 -16.52 -7.41
CA ASP A 537 16.16 -15.76 -8.56
C ASP A 537 16.05 -16.55 -9.86
N ASN A 538 16.34 -17.85 -9.85
CA ASN A 538 16.20 -18.69 -11.04
C ASN A 538 14.84 -19.39 -11.04
N GLN A 539 13.88 -18.69 -11.64
CA GLN A 539 12.50 -19.11 -11.81
C GLN A 539 12.33 -19.92 -13.11
N MET A 540 11.19 -20.58 -13.31
CA MET A 540 10.82 -21.23 -14.58
C MET A 540 11.58 -22.53 -14.92
N THR A 541 12.07 -23.24 -13.90
CA THR A 541 12.66 -24.58 -13.99
C THR A 541 11.82 -25.61 -13.22
N ASP A 542 12.00 -26.90 -13.53
CA ASP A 542 11.29 -28.00 -12.86
C ASP A 542 11.79 -28.22 -11.43
N ASP A 543 13.10 -28.18 -11.23
CA ASP A 543 13.69 -28.03 -9.90
C ASP A 543 14.06 -26.58 -9.67
N VAL A 544 13.27 -25.92 -8.82
CA VAL A 544 13.48 -24.51 -8.45
C VAL A 544 14.57 -24.40 -7.37
N GLY A 545 14.98 -25.54 -6.78
CA GLY A 545 15.92 -25.63 -5.67
C GLY A 545 15.34 -25.12 -4.35
N GLY A 546 16.20 -24.95 -3.36
CA GLY A 546 15.90 -24.19 -2.14
C GLY A 546 16.47 -22.78 -2.17
N LEU A 547 16.21 -22.02 -1.10
CA LEU A 547 16.72 -20.67 -0.92
C LEU A 547 18.21 -20.70 -0.61
N TYR A 548 18.97 -19.83 -1.27
CA TYR A 548 20.27 -19.40 -0.77
C TYR A 548 20.13 -18.42 0.38
N PHE A 549 21.24 -18.12 1.04
CA PHE A 549 21.21 -17.22 2.19
C PHE A 549 20.73 -15.80 1.82
N SER A 550 21.13 -15.27 0.66
CA SER A 550 20.64 -13.99 0.15
C SER A 550 19.13 -14.02 -0.14
N GLU A 551 18.65 -15.07 -0.81
CA GLU A 551 17.23 -15.29 -1.09
C GLU A 551 16.44 -15.48 0.21
N PHE A 552 17.01 -16.16 1.21
CA PHE A 552 16.42 -16.29 2.55
C PHE A 552 16.22 -14.93 3.21
N LEU A 553 17.20 -14.03 3.17
CA LEU A 553 17.02 -12.67 3.68
C LEU A 553 15.90 -11.93 2.93
N ASN A 554 15.80 -12.09 1.61
CA ASN A 554 14.70 -11.54 0.81
C ASN A 554 13.34 -12.11 1.26
N VAL A 555 13.26 -13.40 1.57
CA VAL A 555 12.02 -14.01 2.10
C VAL A 555 11.63 -13.37 3.43
N ILE A 556 12.57 -13.08 4.32
CA ILE A 556 12.27 -12.42 5.61
C ILE A 556 11.71 -11.01 5.39
N ILE A 557 12.30 -10.23 4.47
CA ILE A 557 11.78 -8.90 4.10
C ILE A 557 10.35 -9.01 3.59
N ARG A 558 10.09 -9.95 2.67
CA ARG A 558 8.77 -10.17 2.09
C ARG A 558 7.75 -10.63 3.13
N CYS A 559 8.16 -11.48 4.07
CA CYS A 559 7.34 -11.86 5.22
C CYS A 559 6.99 -10.62 6.06
N ALA A 560 7.93 -9.71 6.32
CA ALA A 560 7.69 -8.48 7.09
C ALA A 560 6.69 -7.55 6.39
N LEU A 561 6.78 -7.43 5.05
CA LEU A 561 5.89 -6.58 4.26
C LEU A 561 4.43 -7.05 4.29
N VAL A 562 4.23 -8.37 4.31
CA VAL A 562 2.90 -9.02 4.34
C VAL A 562 2.36 -9.16 5.77
N PHE A 563 3.24 -9.15 6.77
CA PHE A 563 2.85 -9.27 8.17
C PHE A 563 2.00 -8.07 8.61
N LYS A 564 0.87 -8.36 9.26
CA LYS A 564 -0.10 -7.34 9.68
C LYS A 564 0.28 -6.76 11.04
N PHE A 565 1.11 -5.73 11.04
CA PHE A 565 1.37 -4.91 12.22
C PHE A 565 0.54 -3.62 12.14
N GLU A 566 -0.41 -3.42 13.07
CA GLU A 566 -1.35 -2.29 13.04
C GLU A 566 -0.68 -0.91 13.15
N GLU A 567 0.53 -0.83 13.72
CA GLU A 567 1.24 0.44 13.95
C GLU A 567 2.60 0.51 13.21
N ALA A 568 2.84 -0.31 12.19
CA ALA A 568 4.12 -0.32 11.44
C ALA A 568 3.97 0.35 10.08
N ASN A 569 4.50 1.57 9.97
CA ASN A 569 4.25 2.49 8.87
C ASN A 569 5.35 2.50 7.78
N THR A 570 6.49 1.86 8.04
CA THR A 570 7.61 1.77 7.10
C THR A 570 8.10 0.33 6.96
N PRO A 571 8.70 -0.06 5.81
CA PRO A 571 9.30 -1.39 5.63
C PRO A 571 10.29 -1.76 6.74
N LYS A 572 11.08 -0.78 7.20
CA LYS A 572 12.03 -0.94 8.31
C LYS A 572 11.33 -1.26 9.63
N VAL A 573 10.31 -0.48 10.01
CA VAL A 573 9.57 -0.72 11.27
C VAL A 573 8.80 -2.05 11.22
N LYS A 574 8.26 -2.43 10.05
CA LYS A 574 7.63 -3.74 9.85
C LYS A 574 8.62 -4.87 10.07
N LEU A 575 9.83 -4.74 9.53
CA LEU A 575 10.88 -5.72 9.76
C LEU A 575 11.31 -5.75 11.23
N GLU A 576 11.53 -4.60 11.88
CA GLU A 576 11.88 -4.55 13.30
C GLU A 576 10.85 -5.26 14.18
N LYS A 577 9.55 -5.02 13.93
CA LYS A 577 8.47 -5.73 14.64
C LYS A 577 8.43 -7.22 14.32
N LEU A 578 8.73 -7.61 13.07
CA LEU A 578 8.87 -9.03 12.70
C LEU A 578 10.03 -9.69 13.46
N LEU A 579 11.20 -9.08 13.49
CA LEU A 579 12.37 -9.61 14.19
C LEU A 579 12.12 -9.74 15.69
N LEU A 580 11.39 -8.78 16.29
CA LEU A 580 10.95 -8.87 17.69
C LEU A 580 9.97 -10.02 17.92
N HIS A 581 8.99 -10.19 17.03
CA HIS A 581 8.05 -11.31 17.08
C HIS A 581 8.76 -12.67 16.96
N MET A 582 9.77 -12.76 16.10
CA MET A 582 10.61 -13.95 15.95
C MET A 582 11.43 -14.22 17.22
N ASN A 583 12.05 -13.20 17.83
CA ASN A 583 12.84 -13.33 19.06
C ASN A 583 12.03 -13.96 20.21
N ASN A 584 10.83 -13.41 20.48
CA ASN A 584 9.96 -13.91 21.55
C ASN A 584 9.64 -15.41 21.40
N ASN A 585 9.59 -15.90 20.15
CA ASN A 585 9.34 -17.31 19.86
C ASN A 585 10.62 -18.14 19.85
N PHE A 586 11.77 -17.62 19.43
CA PHE A 586 13.03 -18.35 19.55
C PHE A 586 13.34 -18.72 21.00
N GLN A 587 13.02 -17.84 21.96
CA GLN A 587 13.21 -18.11 23.39
C GLN A 587 12.39 -19.32 23.90
N THR A 588 11.22 -19.59 23.30
CA THR A 588 10.32 -20.67 23.73
C THR A 588 10.37 -21.92 22.84
N ALA A 589 10.67 -21.76 21.54
CA ALA A 589 10.70 -22.83 20.55
C ALA A 589 12.06 -23.54 20.48
N VAL A 590 13.17 -22.82 20.62
CA VAL A 590 14.53 -23.42 20.54
C VAL A 590 14.75 -24.50 21.60
N PRO A 591 14.38 -24.30 22.89
CA PRO A 591 14.48 -25.37 23.88
C PRO A 591 13.62 -26.59 23.52
N LYS A 592 12.42 -26.40 22.97
CA LYS A 592 11.55 -27.50 22.54
C LYS A 592 12.12 -28.25 21.34
N ILE A 593 12.68 -27.56 20.36
CA ILE A 593 13.33 -28.17 19.18
C ILE A 593 14.50 -29.04 19.64
N ILE A 594 15.36 -28.51 20.52
CA ILE A 594 16.49 -29.24 21.09
C ILE A 594 16.02 -30.47 21.89
N ASN A 595 15.00 -30.31 22.74
CA ASN A 595 14.49 -31.39 23.58
C ASN A 595 13.74 -32.46 22.77
N SER A 596 13.01 -32.08 21.71
CA SER A 596 12.34 -33.02 20.81
C SER A 596 13.31 -33.79 19.91
N GLY A 597 14.49 -33.21 19.63
CA GLY A 597 15.60 -33.90 18.97
C GLY A 597 16.19 -35.05 19.79
N ASN A 598 16.00 -35.03 21.12
CA ASN A 598 16.41 -36.12 22.02
C ASN A 598 15.43 -37.31 22.02
N GLU A 599 14.17 -37.14 21.58
CA GLU A 599 13.14 -38.20 21.64
C GLU A 599 12.85 -38.88 20.29
N ARG A 600 13.34 -38.34 19.16
CA ARG A 600 13.16 -38.95 17.82
C ARG A 600 14.24 -39.99 17.47
N VAL A 601 14.69 -40.80 18.43
CA VAL A 601 15.43 -42.04 18.15
C VAL A 601 14.48 -43.23 18.16
N GLY A 602 13.80 -43.42 17.03
CA GLY A 602 12.99 -44.60 16.71
C GLY A 602 12.28 -44.30 15.39
N THR A 603 12.50 -44.97 14.27
CA THR A 603 13.12 -46.25 13.95
C THR A 603 13.67 -46.15 12.52
N GLY A 604 14.97 -46.42 12.32
CA GLY A 604 15.55 -46.67 11.00
C GLY A 604 16.90 -46.01 10.75
N GLY A 605 17.99 -46.72 11.06
CA GLY A 605 19.34 -46.45 10.55
C GLY A 605 20.34 -45.95 11.60
N GLN A 606 21.04 -46.89 12.24
CA GLN A 606 22.19 -46.61 13.12
C GLN A 606 23.44 -46.24 12.30
N THR A 607 24.15 -45.20 12.72
CA THR A 607 25.61 -45.26 12.98
C THR A 607 26.06 -44.17 13.97
N ALA A 608 26.61 -44.66 15.08
CA ALA A 608 27.67 -44.09 15.92
C ALA A 608 27.59 -42.63 16.42
N GLY A 609 27.23 -42.48 17.70
CA GLY A 609 27.90 -41.50 18.58
C GLY A 609 26.99 -40.50 19.28
N GLY A 610 26.38 -40.92 20.40
CA GLY A 610 25.76 -40.04 21.40
C GLY A 610 26.75 -39.14 22.17
N ARG A 611 27.62 -38.42 21.46
CA ARG A 611 28.52 -37.38 22.00
C ARG A 611 28.56 -36.11 21.14
N ALA A 612 27.55 -35.89 20.32
CA ALA A 612 27.38 -34.66 19.57
C ALA A 612 26.11 -33.97 20.07
N LEU A 613 26.25 -33.04 21.02
CA LEU A 613 25.55 -31.76 20.90
C LEU A 613 25.95 -31.22 19.52
N SER A 614 25.27 -31.69 18.47
CA SER A 614 25.79 -31.64 17.11
C SER A 614 26.06 -30.20 16.74
N THR A 615 27.16 -29.94 16.05
CA THR A 615 27.60 -28.61 15.62
C THR A 615 26.46 -27.75 15.06
N SER A 616 25.46 -28.38 14.42
CA SER A 616 24.20 -27.76 13.99
C SER A 616 23.33 -27.17 15.12
N HIS A 617 23.03 -27.90 16.21
CA HIS A 617 22.28 -27.34 17.34
C HIS A 617 23.05 -26.20 18.03
N GLY A 618 24.38 -26.31 18.07
CA GLY A 618 25.26 -25.22 18.50
C GLY A 618 25.13 -23.96 17.63
N LEU A 619 24.94 -24.11 16.30
CA LEU A 619 24.67 -23.00 15.39
C LEU A 619 23.31 -22.34 15.68
N LEU A 620 22.26 -23.11 15.95
CA LEU A 620 20.95 -22.55 16.29
C LEU A 620 21.00 -21.77 17.61
N ILE A 621 21.62 -22.32 18.66
CA ILE A 621 21.76 -21.65 19.97
C ILE A 621 22.61 -20.39 19.84
N ARG A 622 23.78 -20.49 19.18
CA ARG A 622 24.67 -19.33 19.00
C ARG A 622 24.02 -18.28 18.10
N GLY A 623 23.38 -18.68 17.02
CA GLY A 623 22.66 -17.80 16.10
C GLY A 623 21.53 -17.05 16.77
N THR A 624 20.68 -17.74 17.53
CA THR A 624 19.58 -17.09 18.27
C THR A 624 20.07 -16.19 19.40
N ARG A 625 21.15 -16.57 20.11
CA ARG A 625 21.79 -15.69 21.11
C ARG A 625 22.34 -14.42 20.47
N GLU A 626 23.09 -14.53 19.38
CA GLU A 626 23.63 -13.38 18.65
C GLU A 626 22.52 -12.50 18.08
N PHE A 627 21.44 -13.11 17.57
CA PHE A 627 20.26 -12.41 17.08
C PHE A 627 19.62 -11.56 18.18
N ASN A 628 19.45 -12.13 19.38
CA ASN A 628 18.87 -11.44 20.53
C ASN A 628 19.78 -10.30 21.00
N THR A 629 21.10 -10.52 21.05
CA THR A 629 22.07 -9.48 21.41
C THR A 629 22.02 -8.31 20.43
N ALA A 630 22.02 -8.57 19.13
CA ALA A 630 21.91 -7.54 18.10
C ALA A 630 20.60 -6.75 18.22
N LEU A 631 19.48 -7.44 18.47
CA LEU A 631 18.17 -6.81 18.66
C LEU A 631 18.14 -5.92 19.92
N HIS A 632 18.68 -6.39 21.04
CA HIS A 632 18.75 -5.61 22.28
C HIS A 632 19.67 -4.38 22.16
N GLN A 633 20.80 -4.51 21.46
CA GLN A 633 21.68 -3.38 21.18
C GLN A 633 20.96 -2.31 20.34
N HIS A 634 20.22 -2.73 19.31
CA HIS A 634 19.42 -1.84 18.48
C HIS A 634 18.35 -1.09 19.30
N VAL A 635 17.59 -1.79 20.14
CA VAL A 635 16.57 -1.18 21.01
C VAL A 635 17.19 -0.21 22.03
N LYS A 636 18.35 -0.53 22.60
CA LYS A 636 19.06 0.36 23.54
C LYS A 636 19.56 1.66 22.88
N VAL A 637 20.06 1.58 21.65
CA VAL A 637 20.51 2.76 20.88
C VAL A 637 19.33 3.64 20.48
N ALA A 638 18.19 3.03 20.12
CA ALA A 638 16.97 3.78 19.82
C ALA A 638 16.42 4.57 21.02
N ASN A 639 16.70 4.11 22.24
CA ASN A 639 16.22 4.76 23.48
C ASN A 639 17.18 5.82 24.06
N SER A 640 18.44 5.89 23.61
CA SER A 640 19.45 6.83 24.15
C SER A 640 19.70 8.07 23.28
N GLY A 641 19.20 8.11 22.03
CA GLY A 641 19.24 9.28 21.17
C GLY A 641 17.99 10.15 21.31
N GLY A 642 18.07 11.25 22.08
CA GLY A 642 16.94 12.15 22.32
C GLY A 642 16.47 12.92 21.08
N ALA A 643 15.62 12.30 20.26
CA ALA A 643 14.60 12.93 19.42
C ALA A 643 13.69 11.82 18.84
N GLN A 644 12.38 11.95 19.08
CA GLN A 644 11.25 11.10 18.70
C GLN A 644 11.49 10.01 17.61
N GLU A 645 11.34 8.75 18.01
CA GLU A 645 10.52 7.67 17.39
C GLU A 645 10.99 6.28 17.89
N SER A 646 11.02 6.06 19.21
CA SER A 646 11.03 4.70 19.77
C SER A 646 9.71 4.47 20.50
N ILE A 647 8.91 3.53 20.01
CA ILE A 647 7.62 3.12 20.59
C ILE A 647 7.86 2.12 21.76
N PHE A 648 9.11 1.84 22.13
CA PHE A 648 9.46 0.70 22.99
C PHE A 648 9.72 1.10 24.45
N ASN A 649 8.69 0.95 25.29
CA ASN A 649 8.87 0.77 26.74
C ASN A 649 8.99 -0.72 27.05
N PHE A 650 10.19 -1.18 27.38
CA PHE A 650 10.35 -2.42 28.14
C PHE A 650 9.93 -2.10 29.58
N THR A 651 8.81 -2.65 30.04
CA THR A 651 8.57 -2.73 31.48
C THR A 651 9.58 -3.71 32.06
N ASP A 652 10.49 -3.19 32.88
CA ASP A 652 11.41 -3.98 33.70
C ASP A 652 10.61 -4.94 34.59
N SER A 653 10.49 -6.18 34.13
CA SER A 653 10.15 -7.33 34.96
C SER A 653 11.16 -8.44 34.70
N VAL A 654 12.44 -8.12 34.88
CA VAL A 654 13.47 -9.12 35.16
C VAL A 654 14.23 -8.58 36.37
N GLY A 655 14.07 -9.25 37.50
CA GLY A 655 14.79 -8.93 38.72
C GLY A 655 16.29 -8.94 38.43
N ALA A 656 16.96 -7.91 38.93
CA ALA A 656 18.40 -7.93 39.10
C ALA A 656 18.75 -9.08 40.05
N GLU A 657 19.26 -10.17 39.49
CA GLU A 657 20.17 -11.06 40.21
C GLU A 657 21.57 -10.76 39.68
N ASP A 658 22.38 -10.17 40.55
CA ASP A 658 23.81 -10.03 40.40
C ASP A 658 24.42 -11.43 40.28
N ASP A 659 25.02 -11.75 39.13
CA ASP A 659 25.79 -12.99 38.92
C ASP A 659 27.30 -12.66 38.90
N ASP A 660 27.79 -12.19 40.05
CA ASP A 660 29.20 -12.32 40.45
C ASP A 660 29.34 -13.69 41.12
N GLY A 661 29.55 -14.75 40.32
CA GLY A 661 29.49 -16.11 40.85
C GLY A 661 30.06 -17.24 40.00
N LEU A 662 30.99 -16.99 39.06
CA LEU A 662 31.71 -18.06 38.36
C LEU A 662 33.23 -17.81 38.36
N GLY A 663 33.79 -17.78 39.57
CA GLY A 663 35.19 -18.05 39.84
C GLY A 663 35.30 -19.32 40.67
N GLU A 664 36.21 -20.22 40.28
CA GLU A 664 36.55 -21.49 40.93
C GLU A 664 35.59 -22.67 40.71
N LEU A 665 35.84 -23.43 39.63
CA LEU A 665 35.75 -24.91 39.66
C LEU A 665 36.42 -25.54 38.43
N THR A 666 37.69 -25.21 38.17
CA THR A 666 38.58 -26.01 37.31
C THR A 666 40.04 -25.89 37.74
N ALA A 667 40.34 -26.38 38.95
CA ALA A 667 41.71 -26.76 39.31
C ALA A 667 41.68 -27.96 40.27
N GLY A 668 42.32 -29.06 39.88
CA GLY A 668 42.73 -30.10 40.83
C GLY A 668 42.08 -31.47 40.65
N LEU A 669 42.34 -32.15 39.52
CA LEU A 669 42.43 -33.61 39.47
C LEU A 669 43.36 -34.02 38.33
N ARG A 670 44.66 -33.74 38.51
CA ARG A 670 45.75 -34.53 37.92
C ARG A 670 46.45 -35.21 39.09
N MET A 671 46.43 -36.54 39.03
CA MET A 671 46.98 -37.44 40.04
C MET A 671 48.49 -37.29 40.19
N GLY A 672 48.98 -37.61 41.39
CA GLY A 672 50.39 -37.68 41.69
C GLY A 672 51.14 -38.65 40.77
N LEU A 673 52.15 -38.13 40.09
CA LEU A 673 53.57 -38.49 40.21
C LEU A 673 54.39 -37.46 39.44
#